data_AF-A0A7X8AGS0-F1
#
_entry.id   AF-A0A7X8AGS0-F1
#
_cell.length_a   1.000
_cell.length_b   1.000
_cell.length_c   1.000
_cell.angle_alpha   90.00
_cell.angle_beta   90.00
_cell.angle_gamma   90.00
#
_symmetry.space_group_name_H-M   'P 1'
#
loop_
_entity.id
_entity.type
_entity.pdbx_description
1 polymer ?
#
loop_
_entity_poly.entity_id
_entity_poly.type
_entity_poly.pdbx_seq_one_letter_code
_entity_poly.pdbx_strand_id
1 'polypeptide(L)'
;MVIVAPGVEDVLQPWQKHRESQGFTVKVVRSTDIIAGSSGIAPYIQVQNYVRDNQKKFNIKYLLLVGDTNDVPMPRLYAAKNVDNVVWGEPGPVYSDYFYSQPDTNWDRDSDGRLGEPEDDQVLIAPKIAVGRIPFSDQGNIEKYLNRVKIYDSPSASRKNVLQAAAIYSFDNEDGDPTNKFTDGADMEERIWNDILKPMKYIRKTLYECDGTKPGLPGDMCLNSTNLINELTKNDYGIVNWLAHGETNRIVRKYWLNDQDGNGHADSNTEIRMPLLLDDGQLYNNIIKSRLIISTACSTADIAGGASSLGSASLRSGAGAFIGATAINYFTPGWSKPSDGGNQTISYNITKNYAEGDAVGFALAKSLESFAKEFRTVNGWQEKYLQNVYSFILLGDPGMKQEPVIPKQDIQMAFFPASITVVSGQKAETKLVFGEVPAIYPLKLSYTTIYGITITFDPPDPLPNQDARVIVQVEKFVVPQKVIVTVKGESQQYKGQAELEIVVKAPPPTVTELVLLPEYTYAKQGQELWIDLLVSPSLPVDSLSAQLEYDNEKLQFQKMRVGQFATLDYRCCEAPNSIQSRGRIIFSFARNFEKYGISSPGIAFSFCFQGRKQGASNISLTLATVKSPDSSVHLLSDLPVCRINIDQNGFSLQASIADGQNIKGDIVTVSGNSSREQVLVVENQNEKYIPRLTSEGSYSTDINLGTHSSDVLFKVEDSSYGRSLWIRRMINRTDLRELAFHIDDRKAWNNGNCEELEASPFIVNGKTLVPLRYIAEKLGYQTKWLASEQRIDLLRGQNIITMWVGKKNAYVNGQPYQLDATPQIRAGRTFVPLRFVADAINCDVKWDQATRTAIVRAETT
;
A
#
# COMPACT_ATOMS: atom_id res chain seq x y z
N MET A 1 -9.26 -2.82 11.57
CA MET A 1 -10.43 -1.98 11.24
C MET A 1 -11.48 -2.19 12.30
N VAL A 2 -12.25 -1.15 12.64
CA VAL A 2 -13.37 -1.20 13.57
C VAL A 2 -14.60 -0.70 12.84
N ILE A 3 -15.68 -1.49 12.85
CA ILE A 3 -16.99 -1.09 12.37
C ILE A 3 -17.89 -0.97 13.58
N VAL A 4 -18.40 0.24 13.82
CA VAL A 4 -19.06 0.61 15.08
C VAL A 4 -20.50 1.07 14.85
N ALA A 5 -21.39 0.68 15.76
CA ALA A 5 -22.76 1.14 15.86
C ALA A 5 -22.83 2.67 15.93
N PRO A 6 -23.92 3.29 15.44
CA PRO A 6 -24.05 4.75 15.44
C PRO A 6 -24.10 5.32 16.87
N GLY A 7 -23.33 6.38 17.14
CA GLY A 7 -23.42 7.17 18.37
C GLY A 7 -22.57 6.69 19.54
N VAL A 8 -21.74 5.66 19.34
CA VAL A 8 -20.83 5.12 20.38
C VAL A 8 -19.35 5.14 19.98
N GLU A 9 -19.00 5.74 18.84
CA GLU A 9 -17.64 5.80 18.31
C GLU A 9 -16.64 6.50 19.24
N ASP A 10 -17.07 7.53 19.97
CA ASP A 10 -16.17 8.33 20.81
C ASP A 10 -15.64 7.55 22.01
N VAL A 11 -16.38 6.54 22.49
CA VAL A 11 -15.92 5.66 23.58
C VAL A 11 -14.76 4.78 23.17
N LEU A 12 -14.53 4.57 21.87
CA LEU A 12 -13.39 3.79 21.40
C LEU A 12 -12.07 4.55 21.55
N GLN A 13 -12.06 5.88 21.65
CA GLN A 13 -10.82 6.68 21.58
C GLN A 13 -9.73 6.25 22.58
N PRO A 14 -10.01 5.99 23.87
CA PRO A 14 -8.97 5.56 24.80
C PRO A 14 -8.40 4.18 24.47
N TRP A 15 -9.25 3.25 24.02
CA TRP A 15 -8.82 1.92 23.59
C TRP A 15 -8.06 1.96 22.26
N GLN A 16 -8.49 2.82 21.33
CA GLN A 16 -7.81 3.05 20.05
C GLN A 16 -6.36 3.49 20.30
N LYS A 17 -6.15 4.51 21.15
CA LYS A 17 -4.81 4.98 21.53
C LYS A 17 -3.98 3.86 22.16
N HIS A 18 -4.59 3.03 23.00
CA HIS A 18 -3.92 1.88 23.61
C HIS A 18 -3.46 0.87 22.54
N ARG A 19 -4.32 0.50 21.59
CA ARG A 19 -3.93 -0.39 20.48
C ARG A 19 -2.88 0.25 19.57
N GLU A 20 -2.98 1.53 19.27
CA GLU A 20 -1.98 2.27 18.48
C GLU A 20 -0.61 2.27 19.17
N SER A 21 -0.56 2.37 20.50
CA SER A 21 0.69 2.26 21.27
C SER A 21 1.35 0.87 21.16
N GLN A 22 0.56 -0.17 20.85
CA GLN A 22 1.04 -1.53 20.64
C GLN A 22 1.40 -1.80 19.17
N GLY A 23 1.44 -0.77 18.33
CA GLY A 23 1.84 -0.83 16.91
C GLY A 23 0.71 -1.14 15.94
N PHE A 24 -0.56 -1.09 16.38
CA PHE A 24 -1.69 -1.21 15.46
C PHE A 24 -1.96 0.12 14.73
N THR A 25 -2.44 0.03 13.49
CA THR A 25 -3.12 1.16 12.84
C THR A 25 -4.63 0.92 12.95
N VAL A 26 -5.34 1.80 13.66
CA VAL A 26 -6.77 1.65 13.92
C VAL A 26 -7.55 2.58 13.00
N LYS A 27 -8.50 2.02 12.26
CA LYS A 27 -9.46 2.77 11.44
C LYS A 27 -10.87 2.46 11.93
N VAL A 28 -11.53 3.46 12.49
CA VAL A 28 -12.93 3.41 12.94
C VAL A 28 -13.85 3.92 11.81
N VAL A 29 -14.95 3.21 11.58
CA VAL A 29 -15.97 3.50 10.56
C VAL A 29 -17.34 3.20 11.15
N ARG A 30 -18.31 4.09 11.00
CA ARG A 30 -19.67 3.83 11.48
C ARG A 30 -20.39 2.86 10.54
N SER A 31 -21.20 1.97 11.07
CA SER A 31 -22.00 1.05 10.25
C SER A 31 -22.99 1.80 9.36
N THR A 32 -23.55 2.90 9.83
CA THR A 32 -24.46 3.77 9.05
C THR A 32 -23.80 4.41 7.85
N ASP A 33 -22.50 4.75 7.94
CA ASP A 33 -21.74 5.31 6.82
C ASP A 33 -21.53 4.28 5.70
N ILE A 34 -21.63 2.99 6.02
CA ILE A 34 -21.51 1.87 5.07
C ILE A 34 -22.88 1.52 4.49
N ILE A 35 -23.90 1.41 5.32
CA ILE A 35 -25.22 0.83 4.97
C ILE A 35 -26.13 1.82 4.21
N ALA A 36 -25.79 3.11 4.17
CA ALA A 36 -26.63 4.16 3.57
C ALA A 36 -26.53 4.27 2.02
N GLY A 37 -25.69 3.50 1.34
CA GLY A 37 -25.26 3.80 -0.03
C GLY A 37 -25.83 2.96 -1.18
N SER A 38 -26.61 1.89 -0.92
CA SER A 38 -27.00 0.96 -2.00
C SER A 38 -28.35 0.29 -1.75
N SER A 39 -29.43 0.91 -2.25
CA SER A 39 -30.77 0.33 -2.23
C SER A 39 -30.79 -1.03 -2.95
N GLY A 40 -31.24 -2.09 -2.28
CA GLY A 40 -31.37 -3.44 -2.84
C GLY A 40 -30.24 -4.42 -2.50
N ILE A 41 -29.18 -4.00 -1.81
CA ILE A 41 -28.11 -4.89 -1.32
C ILE A 41 -28.29 -5.12 0.18
N ALA A 42 -28.24 -6.38 0.63
CA ALA A 42 -28.40 -6.70 2.05
C ALA A 42 -27.30 -6.02 2.92
N PRO A 43 -27.63 -5.48 4.10
CA PRO A 43 -26.67 -4.71 4.91
C PRO A 43 -25.36 -5.43 5.27
N TYR A 44 -25.41 -6.74 5.53
CA TYR A 44 -24.21 -7.53 5.80
C TYR A 44 -23.31 -7.68 4.56
N ILE A 45 -23.87 -7.74 3.35
CA ILE A 45 -23.10 -7.73 2.08
C ILE A 45 -22.42 -6.38 1.91
N GLN A 46 -23.10 -5.27 2.25
CA GLN A 46 -22.50 -3.93 2.18
C GLN A 46 -21.28 -3.82 3.13
N VAL A 47 -21.39 -4.35 4.35
CA VAL A 47 -20.28 -4.42 5.30
C VAL A 47 -19.12 -5.27 4.76
N GLN A 48 -19.41 -6.46 4.20
CA GLN A 48 -18.36 -7.31 3.61
C GLN A 48 -17.67 -6.64 2.42
N ASN A 49 -18.43 -6.06 1.49
CA ASN A 49 -17.90 -5.32 0.35
C ASN A 49 -16.99 -4.17 0.83
N TYR A 50 -17.41 -3.42 1.83
CA TYR A 50 -16.59 -2.36 2.39
C TYR A 50 -15.28 -2.89 2.97
N VAL A 51 -15.31 -3.99 3.72
CA VAL A 51 -14.10 -4.63 4.25
C VAL A 51 -13.20 -5.13 3.11
N ARG A 52 -13.76 -5.77 2.09
CA ARG A 52 -13.07 -6.26 0.89
C ARG A 52 -12.34 -5.15 0.15
N ASP A 53 -13.08 -4.12 -0.21
CA ASP A 53 -12.61 -3.01 -1.05
C ASP A 53 -11.53 -2.20 -0.33
N ASN A 54 -11.53 -2.22 1.01
CA ASN A 54 -10.56 -1.54 1.84
C ASN A 54 -9.48 -2.46 2.45
N GLN A 55 -9.54 -3.78 2.24
CA GLN A 55 -8.62 -4.75 2.86
C GLN A 55 -7.16 -4.44 2.52
N LYS A 56 -6.87 -4.27 1.23
CA LYS A 56 -5.51 -3.96 0.74
C LYS A 56 -5.08 -2.53 1.07
N LYS A 57 -6.02 -1.58 1.11
CA LYS A 57 -5.74 -0.17 1.41
C LYS A 57 -5.26 0.02 2.85
N PHE A 58 -5.94 -0.62 3.81
CA PHE A 58 -5.62 -0.49 5.23
C PHE A 58 -4.87 -1.68 5.81
N ASN A 59 -4.42 -2.64 4.98
CA ASN A 59 -3.78 -3.88 5.41
C ASN A 59 -4.55 -4.56 6.55
N ILE A 60 -5.86 -4.75 6.34
CA ILE A 60 -6.76 -5.21 7.39
C ILE A 60 -6.39 -6.65 7.78
N LYS A 61 -5.88 -6.81 8.99
CA LYS A 61 -5.60 -8.12 9.63
C LYS A 61 -6.64 -8.50 10.68
N TYR A 62 -7.22 -7.48 11.32
CA TYR A 62 -8.20 -7.60 12.39
C TYR A 62 -9.43 -6.77 12.04
N LEU A 63 -10.61 -7.33 12.26
CA LEU A 63 -11.90 -6.66 12.18
C LEU A 63 -12.60 -6.77 13.53
N LEU A 64 -12.81 -5.63 14.18
CA LEU A 64 -13.62 -5.53 15.38
C LEU A 64 -14.99 -4.95 15.02
N LEU A 65 -16.04 -5.71 15.28
CA LEU A 65 -17.43 -5.28 15.14
C LEU A 65 -17.90 -4.78 16.52
N VAL A 66 -18.39 -3.55 16.61
CA VAL A 66 -18.83 -2.96 17.88
C VAL A 66 -20.30 -2.59 17.75
N GLY A 67 -21.17 -3.37 18.38
CA GLY A 67 -22.62 -3.27 18.23
C GLY A 67 -23.27 -4.64 18.26
N ASP A 68 -24.56 -4.65 18.62
CA ASP A 68 -25.41 -5.82 18.44
C ASP A 68 -25.61 -6.16 16.95
N THR A 69 -26.38 -7.22 16.67
CA THR A 69 -26.62 -7.67 15.30
C THR A 69 -27.59 -6.78 14.52
N ASN A 70 -28.30 -5.86 15.18
CA ASN A 70 -29.20 -4.90 14.52
C ASN A 70 -28.41 -3.69 14.00
N ASP A 71 -27.43 -3.22 14.77
CA ASP A 71 -26.59 -2.07 14.41
C ASP A 71 -25.40 -2.44 13.52
N VAL A 72 -24.81 -3.61 13.75
CA VAL A 72 -23.74 -4.18 12.92
C VAL A 72 -24.18 -5.57 12.46
N PRO A 73 -24.78 -5.67 11.25
CA PRO A 73 -25.45 -6.87 10.75
C PRO A 73 -24.62 -8.14 10.84
N MET A 74 -25.30 -9.26 11.07
CA MET A 74 -24.70 -10.60 11.12
C MET A 74 -25.52 -11.53 10.22
N PRO A 75 -24.95 -12.11 9.16
CA PRO A 75 -25.68 -12.98 8.26
C PRO A 75 -25.89 -14.38 8.83
N ARG A 76 -26.77 -15.15 8.18
CA ARG A 76 -26.89 -16.60 8.38
C ARG A 76 -26.06 -17.33 7.33
N LEU A 77 -25.32 -18.34 7.75
CA LEU A 77 -24.61 -19.29 6.90
C LEU A 77 -25.31 -20.65 6.95
N TYR A 78 -25.27 -21.38 5.85
CA TYR A 78 -25.98 -22.63 5.65
C TYR A 78 -25.00 -23.79 5.49
N ALA A 79 -24.94 -24.65 6.49
CA ALA A 79 -24.05 -25.81 6.48
C ALA A 79 -24.68 -27.06 5.82
N ALA A 80 -25.99 -27.03 5.58
CA ALA A 80 -26.78 -28.11 4.97
C ALA A 80 -27.75 -27.58 3.91
N LYS A 81 -27.94 -28.39 2.87
CA LYS A 81 -28.79 -28.06 1.71
C LYS A 81 -30.27 -28.19 2.03
N ASN A 82 -31.10 -27.27 1.53
CA ASN A 82 -32.57 -27.30 1.68
C ASN A 82 -33.10 -27.32 3.12
N VAL A 83 -32.28 -26.89 4.10
CA VAL A 83 -32.71 -26.73 5.50
C VAL A 83 -32.91 -25.25 5.79
N ASP A 84 -34.17 -24.82 5.89
CA ASP A 84 -34.55 -23.43 6.18
C ASP A 84 -34.70 -23.12 7.67
N ASN A 85 -34.94 -24.16 8.47
CA ASN A 85 -35.23 -24.05 9.90
C ASN A 85 -34.30 -24.95 10.69
N VAL A 86 -33.97 -24.53 11.91
CA VAL A 86 -33.21 -25.37 12.84
C VAL A 86 -34.08 -26.58 13.21
N VAL A 87 -33.65 -27.77 12.81
CA VAL A 87 -34.23 -29.05 13.23
C VAL A 87 -33.33 -29.64 14.30
N TRP A 88 -33.91 -30.10 15.42
CA TRP A 88 -33.12 -30.64 16.52
C TRP A 88 -32.31 -31.87 16.06
N GLY A 89 -31.01 -31.85 16.31
CA GLY A 89 -30.08 -32.91 15.88
C GLY A 89 -29.47 -32.72 14.49
N GLU A 90 -30.04 -31.85 13.65
CA GLU A 90 -29.61 -31.65 12.25
C GLU A 90 -28.98 -30.27 12.00
N PRO A 91 -27.99 -30.17 11.10
CA PRO A 91 -27.40 -28.88 10.76
C PRO A 91 -28.43 -27.95 10.11
N GLY A 92 -28.35 -26.66 10.42
CA GLY A 92 -29.29 -25.65 9.96
C GLY A 92 -28.63 -24.28 9.76
N PRO A 93 -29.42 -23.22 9.53
CA PRO A 93 -28.88 -21.87 9.36
C PRO A 93 -28.27 -21.34 10.66
N VAL A 94 -27.08 -20.75 10.55
CA VAL A 94 -26.28 -20.29 11.69
C VAL A 94 -25.88 -18.83 11.52
N TYR A 95 -26.19 -17.98 12.49
CA TYR A 95 -25.66 -16.62 12.49
C TYR A 95 -24.14 -16.65 12.66
N SER A 96 -23.40 -15.93 11.82
CA SER A 96 -21.94 -16.00 11.86
C SER A 96 -21.21 -14.73 11.44
N ASP A 97 -20.27 -14.30 12.28
CA ASP A 97 -19.27 -13.30 11.94
C ASP A 97 -18.10 -13.91 11.15
N TYR A 98 -18.01 -15.24 11.05
CA TYR A 98 -17.03 -15.94 10.22
C TYR A 98 -17.13 -15.50 8.75
N PHE A 99 -18.34 -15.14 8.31
CA PHE A 99 -18.59 -14.54 7.00
C PHE A 99 -17.65 -13.36 6.68
N TYR A 100 -17.40 -12.49 7.66
CA TYR A 100 -16.53 -11.34 7.49
C TYR A 100 -15.04 -11.70 7.47
N SER A 101 -14.67 -12.90 7.94
CA SER A 101 -13.27 -13.36 7.92
C SER A 101 -12.74 -13.58 6.50
N GLN A 102 -13.63 -13.74 5.52
CA GLN A 102 -13.31 -13.99 4.12
C GLN A 102 -14.00 -12.96 3.20
N PRO A 103 -13.53 -11.69 3.18
CA PRO A 103 -14.24 -10.63 2.48
C PRO A 103 -14.21 -10.74 0.94
N ASP A 104 -13.28 -11.51 0.37
CA ASP A 104 -13.19 -11.75 -1.08
C ASP A 104 -14.02 -12.97 -1.55
N THR A 105 -14.63 -13.72 -0.63
CA THR A 105 -15.33 -14.96 -0.96
C THR A 105 -16.71 -14.62 -1.53
N ASN A 106 -17.07 -15.25 -2.66
CA ASN A 106 -18.46 -15.29 -3.08
C ASN A 106 -19.18 -16.37 -2.26
N TRP A 107 -19.99 -15.93 -1.30
CA TRP A 107 -20.73 -16.81 -0.40
C TRP A 107 -22.07 -17.27 -0.97
N ASP A 108 -22.50 -16.73 -2.12
CA ASP A 108 -23.78 -17.03 -2.76
C ASP A 108 -23.56 -17.12 -4.28
N ARG A 109 -23.03 -18.25 -4.70
CA ARG A 109 -22.50 -18.48 -6.05
C ARG A 109 -23.62 -18.69 -7.07
N ASP A 110 -24.70 -19.33 -6.65
CA ASP A 110 -25.89 -19.58 -7.46
C ASP A 110 -26.99 -18.53 -7.26
N SER A 111 -26.80 -17.58 -6.34
CA SER A 111 -27.66 -16.40 -6.13
C SER A 111 -29.06 -16.75 -5.61
N ASP A 112 -29.16 -17.79 -4.78
CA ASP A 112 -30.41 -18.22 -4.17
C ASP A 112 -30.65 -17.63 -2.76
N GLY A 113 -29.65 -16.90 -2.23
CA GLY A 113 -29.68 -16.24 -0.93
C GLY A 113 -29.25 -17.11 0.26
N ARG A 114 -28.79 -18.35 0.02
CA ARG A 114 -28.34 -19.30 1.04
C ARG A 114 -26.82 -19.33 1.11
N LEU A 115 -26.29 -18.53 2.04
CA LEU A 115 -24.85 -18.29 2.07
C LEU A 115 -24.02 -19.50 2.53
N GLY A 116 -23.09 -19.96 1.70
CA GLY A 116 -22.00 -20.86 2.06
C GLY A 116 -22.33 -22.35 1.98
N GLU A 117 -23.31 -22.73 1.15
CA GLU A 117 -23.73 -24.11 1.00
C GLU A 117 -22.62 -24.99 0.41
N PRO A 118 -22.38 -26.19 0.98
CA PRO A 118 -21.22 -27.00 0.63
C PRO A 118 -21.22 -27.51 -0.82
N GLU A 119 -22.40 -27.77 -1.39
CA GLU A 119 -22.54 -28.30 -2.76
C GLU A 119 -22.62 -27.20 -3.82
N ASP A 120 -23.39 -26.15 -3.54
CA ASP A 120 -23.76 -25.12 -4.51
C ASP A 120 -22.72 -23.98 -4.52
N ASP A 121 -22.28 -23.51 -3.36
CA ASP A 121 -21.27 -22.43 -3.26
C ASP A 121 -19.84 -22.93 -3.27
N GLN A 122 -19.60 -24.10 -2.66
CA GLN A 122 -18.28 -24.73 -2.52
C GLN A 122 -17.24 -23.81 -1.88
N VAL A 123 -17.65 -23.05 -0.86
CA VAL A 123 -16.78 -22.10 -0.15
C VAL A 123 -15.54 -22.81 0.40
N LEU A 124 -14.37 -22.28 0.06
CA LEU A 124 -13.12 -22.67 0.70
C LEU A 124 -13.02 -21.97 2.06
N ILE A 125 -12.78 -22.73 3.13
CA ILE A 125 -12.56 -22.20 4.47
C ILE A 125 -11.10 -21.76 4.59
N ALA A 126 -10.86 -20.46 4.42
CA ALA A 126 -9.54 -19.83 4.47
C ALA A 126 -9.65 -18.41 5.05
N PRO A 127 -9.84 -18.26 6.38
CA PRO A 127 -10.03 -16.96 7.00
C PRO A 127 -8.82 -16.06 6.74
N LYS A 128 -9.06 -14.89 6.13
CA LYS A 128 -8.03 -13.91 5.79
C LYS A 128 -7.84 -12.83 6.85
N ILE A 129 -8.87 -12.60 7.66
CA ILE A 129 -8.86 -11.62 8.75
C ILE A 129 -9.39 -12.25 10.04
N ALA A 130 -8.80 -11.87 11.17
CA ALA A 130 -9.29 -12.23 12.49
C ALA A 130 -10.48 -11.33 12.87
N VAL A 131 -11.65 -11.92 13.11
CA VAL A 131 -12.87 -11.19 13.44
C VAL A 131 -13.22 -11.38 14.91
N GLY A 132 -13.65 -10.30 15.56
CA GLY A 132 -14.25 -10.34 16.89
C GLY A 132 -15.34 -9.29 17.04
N ARG A 133 -16.25 -9.49 17.99
CA ARG A 133 -17.40 -8.61 18.21
C ARG A 133 -17.56 -8.19 19.66
N ILE A 134 -17.77 -6.89 19.91
CA ILE A 134 -18.31 -6.38 21.17
C ILE A 134 -19.83 -6.26 20.98
N PRO A 135 -20.65 -7.16 21.56
CA PRO A 135 -22.07 -7.30 21.23
C PRO A 135 -22.95 -6.33 22.05
N PHE A 136 -22.49 -5.09 22.22
CA PHE A 136 -23.20 -4.05 22.95
C PHE A 136 -23.33 -2.82 22.08
N SER A 137 -24.50 -2.20 22.13
CA SER A 137 -24.77 -0.93 21.46
C SER A 137 -24.88 0.24 22.45
N ASP A 138 -24.83 -0.04 23.76
CA ASP A 138 -24.84 1.01 24.78
C ASP A 138 -23.41 1.44 25.17
N GLN A 139 -23.25 2.76 25.31
CA GLN A 139 -21.97 3.39 25.61
C GLN A 139 -21.32 2.84 26.89
N GLY A 140 -22.11 2.57 27.92
CA GLY A 140 -21.63 2.17 29.25
C GLY A 140 -20.99 0.78 29.26
N ASN A 141 -21.62 -0.22 28.65
CA ASN A 141 -21.07 -1.57 28.57
C ASN A 141 -19.86 -1.64 27.65
N ILE A 142 -19.86 -0.90 26.54
CA ILE A 142 -18.69 -0.78 25.64
C ILE A 142 -17.51 -0.21 26.42
N GLU A 143 -17.68 0.91 27.11
CA GLU A 143 -16.60 1.55 27.86
C GLU A 143 -16.05 0.63 28.96
N LYS A 144 -16.93 0.01 29.74
CA LYS A 144 -16.54 -0.95 30.79
C LYS A 144 -15.74 -2.13 30.21
N TYR A 145 -16.16 -2.67 29.08
CA TYR A 145 -15.46 -3.75 28.40
C TYR A 145 -14.08 -3.30 27.90
N LEU A 146 -14.00 -2.19 27.16
CA LEU A 146 -12.74 -1.69 26.60
C LEU A 146 -11.72 -1.30 27.68
N ASN A 147 -12.18 -0.74 28.81
CA ASN A 147 -11.33 -0.46 29.96
C ASN A 147 -10.71 -1.74 30.53
N ARG A 148 -11.46 -2.83 30.54
CA ARG A 148 -11.00 -4.14 30.99
C ARG A 148 -10.00 -4.78 30.04
N VAL A 149 -10.20 -4.63 28.73
CA VAL A 149 -9.23 -5.09 27.72
C VAL A 149 -7.84 -4.50 27.99
N LYS A 150 -7.75 -3.20 28.34
CA LYS A 150 -6.48 -2.55 28.72
C LYS A 150 -5.85 -3.15 29.98
N ILE A 151 -6.65 -3.47 30.99
CA ILE A 151 -6.19 -4.16 32.21
C ILE A 151 -5.60 -5.51 31.83
N TYR A 152 -6.33 -6.27 31.02
CA TYR A 152 -5.83 -7.55 30.55
C TYR A 152 -4.53 -7.35 29.79
N ASP A 153 -4.39 -6.43 28.84
CA ASP A 153 -3.14 -6.25 28.11
C ASP A 153 -1.89 -5.93 28.96
N SER A 154 -2.06 -5.55 30.24
CA SER A 154 -0.97 -5.28 31.19
C SER A 154 -0.40 -6.55 31.85
N PRO A 155 0.92 -6.65 32.11
CA PRO A 155 1.54 -7.84 32.70
C PRO A 155 0.82 -8.32 33.97
N SER A 156 0.59 -9.62 34.11
CA SER A 156 0.00 -10.23 35.31
C SER A 156 0.49 -11.67 35.49
N ALA A 157 0.71 -12.06 36.75
CA ALA A 157 1.12 -13.43 37.10
C ALA A 157 0.01 -14.47 36.83
N SER A 158 -1.26 -14.07 36.89
CA SER A 158 -2.43 -14.93 36.68
C SER A 158 -2.65 -15.35 35.24
N ARG A 159 -1.93 -14.77 34.26
CA ARG A 159 -2.06 -15.10 32.84
C ARG A 159 -1.80 -16.58 32.55
N LYS A 160 -0.94 -17.23 33.35
CA LYS A 160 -0.67 -18.66 33.23
C LYS A 160 -1.56 -19.54 34.11
N ASN A 161 -2.53 -18.97 34.80
CA ASN A 161 -3.55 -19.75 35.50
C ASN A 161 -4.60 -20.24 34.50
N VAL A 162 -4.95 -21.52 34.59
CA VAL A 162 -5.97 -22.16 33.75
C VAL A 162 -7.01 -22.83 34.62
N LEU A 163 -8.28 -22.58 34.32
CA LEU A 163 -9.41 -23.33 34.84
C LEU A 163 -9.90 -24.27 33.74
N GLN A 164 -9.94 -25.57 34.03
CA GLN A 164 -10.52 -26.57 33.12
C GLN A 164 -11.74 -27.20 33.80
N ALA A 165 -12.94 -26.88 33.31
CA ALA A 165 -14.20 -27.35 33.87
C ALA A 165 -14.94 -28.24 32.85
N ALA A 166 -15.09 -29.53 33.12
CA ALA A 166 -15.55 -30.47 32.10
C ALA A 166 -16.64 -31.42 32.60
N ALA A 167 -17.79 -31.37 31.92
CA ALA A 167 -18.91 -32.28 32.10
C ALA A 167 -18.81 -33.48 31.14
N ILE A 168 -19.59 -34.52 31.42
CA ILE A 168 -19.81 -35.65 30.51
C ILE A 168 -20.75 -35.20 29.39
N TYR A 169 -20.47 -35.57 28.14
CA TYR A 169 -21.37 -35.34 27.00
C TYR A 169 -22.37 -36.47 26.78
N SER A 170 -21.90 -37.72 26.86
CA SER A 170 -22.72 -38.90 26.59
C SER A 170 -22.20 -40.13 27.33
N PHE A 171 -23.09 -41.09 27.54
CA PHE A 171 -22.77 -42.41 28.06
C PHE A 171 -22.72 -43.47 26.93
N ASP A 172 -22.14 -44.64 27.22
CA ASP A 172 -22.13 -45.75 26.27
C ASP A 172 -23.56 -46.25 26.06
N ASN A 173 -23.99 -46.39 24.80
CA ASN A 173 -25.33 -46.87 24.43
C ASN A 173 -26.48 -46.06 25.08
N GLU A 174 -26.26 -44.77 25.33
CA GLU A 174 -27.28 -43.87 25.89
C GLU A 174 -28.55 -43.89 25.03
N ASP A 175 -29.71 -43.98 25.69
CA ASP A 175 -31.04 -44.18 25.08
C ASP A 175 -31.12 -45.40 24.13
N GLY A 176 -30.26 -46.41 24.33
CA GLY A 176 -30.17 -47.59 23.48
C GLY A 176 -29.49 -47.35 22.12
N ASP A 177 -28.91 -46.17 21.88
CA ASP A 177 -28.21 -45.86 20.63
C ASP A 177 -26.74 -46.33 20.69
N PRO A 178 -26.34 -47.37 19.92
CA PRO A 178 -25.00 -47.93 19.99
C PRO A 178 -23.90 -46.99 19.45
N THR A 179 -24.28 -45.91 18.76
CA THR A 179 -23.35 -44.89 18.27
C THR A 179 -22.88 -43.95 19.40
N ASN A 180 -23.65 -43.86 20.49
CA ASN A 180 -23.23 -43.16 21.69
C ASN A 180 -22.08 -43.91 22.38
N LYS A 181 -21.04 -43.14 22.71
CA LYS A 181 -19.88 -43.61 23.47
C LYS A 181 -19.74 -42.75 24.71
N PHE A 182 -19.21 -43.35 25.77
CA PHE A 182 -18.83 -42.59 26.95
C PHE A 182 -17.82 -41.52 26.53
N THR A 183 -18.24 -40.26 26.68
CA THR A 183 -17.47 -39.11 26.23
C THR A 183 -17.36 -38.15 27.39
N ASP A 184 -16.26 -38.28 28.13
CA ASP A 184 -15.95 -37.39 29.24
C ASP A 184 -15.20 -36.16 28.70
N GLY A 185 -15.71 -34.97 28.97
CA GLY A 185 -15.01 -33.74 28.63
C GLY A 185 -13.63 -33.63 29.28
N ALA A 186 -13.42 -34.28 30.44
CA ALA A 186 -12.15 -34.26 31.14
C ALA A 186 -11.02 -34.92 30.32
N ASP A 187 -11.33 -35.86 29.43
CA ASP A 187 -10.33 -36.45 28.53
C ASP A 187 -9.70 -35.38 27.62
N MET A 188 -10.52 -34.46 27.09
CA MET A 188 -10.04 -33.33 26.28
C MET A 188 -9.16 -32.40 27.11
N GLU A 189 -9.60 -32.05 28.32
CA GLU A 189 -8.86 -31.13 29.18
C GLU A 189 -7.53 -31.71 29.66
N GLU A 190 -7.48 -33.01 30.00
CA GLU A 190 -6.23 -33.70 30.31
C GLU A 190 -5.30 -33.75 29.09
N ARG A 191 -5.85 -33.87 27.88
CA ARG A 191 -5.04 -33.83 26.67
C ARG A 191 -4.45 -32.46 26.42
N ILE A 192 -5.25 -31.40 26.53
CA ILE A 192 -4.80 -30.00 26.46
C ILE A 192 -3.69 -29.74 27.49
N TRP A 193 -3.88 -30.22 28.71
CA TRP A 193 -2.89 -30.05 29.77
C TRP A 193 -1.57 -30.71 29.45
N ASN A 194 -1.59 -32.00 29.10
CA ASN A 194 -0.37 -32.78 28.90
C ASN A 194 0.37 -32.39 27.63
N ASP A 195 -0.35 -32.10 26.54
CA ASP A 195 0.26 -31.77 25.25
C ASP A 195 0.78 -30.33 25.17
N ILE A 196 0.08 -29.39 25.82
CA ILE A 196 0.27 -27.94 25.57
C ILE A 196 0.66 -27.23 26.85
N LEU A 197 -0.23 -27.20 27.84
CA LEU A 197 -0.15 -26.23 28.94
C LEU A 197 0.94 -26.58 29.96
N LYS A 198 1.09 -27.87 30.31
CA LYS A 198 2.09 -28.35 31.27
C LYS A 198 3.53 -28.13 30.77
N PRO A 199 3.90 -28.50 29.52
CA PRO A 199 5.21 -28.14 28.96
C PRO A 199 5.49 -26.62 28.98
N MET A 200 4.46 -25.81 28.81
CA MET A 200 4.55 -24.35 28.80
C MET A 200 4.49 -23.70 30.20
N LYS A 201 4.51 -24.52 31.25
CA LYS A 201 4.54 -24.12 32.67
C LYS A 201 3.31 -23.30 33.10
N TYR A 202 2.15 -23.64 32.58
CA TYR A 202 0.89 -23.13 33.13
C TYR A 202 0.60 -23.73 34.51
N ILE A 203 -0.27 -23.06 35.27
CA ILE A 203 -0.77 -23.51 36.57
C ILE A 203 -2.24 -23.84 36.37
N ARG A 204 -2.66 -25.03 36.78
CA ARG A 204 -4.00 -25.55 36.50
C ARG A 204 -4.84 -25.74 37.76
N LYS A 205 -6.15 -25.50 37.62
CA LYS A 205 -7.23 -25.96 38.48
C LYS A 205 -8.25 -26.75 37.64
N THR A 206 -8.69 -27.92 38.10
CA THR A 206 -9.70 -28.74 37.40
C THR A 206 -11.01 -28.91 38.19
N LEU A 207 -12.14 -28.78 37.49
CA LEU A 207 -13.48 -29.09 37.99
C LEU A 207 -14.11 -30.14 37.06
N TYR A 208 -14.09 -31.41 37.47
CA TYR A 208 -14.62 -32.51 36.65
C TYR A 208 -15.84 -33.16 37.28
N GLU A 209 -16.67 -33.80 36.44
CA GLU A 209 -17.89 -34.48 36.89
C GLU A 209 -17.55 -35.60 37.89
N CYS A 210 -18.20 -35.56 39.06
CA CYS A 210 -17.92 -36.48 40.17
C CYS A 210 -19.18 -37.15 40.71
N ASP A 211 -20.37 -36.74 40.25
CA ASP A 211 -21.64 -37.33 40.66
C ASP A 211 -22.04 -38.49 39.74
N GLY A 212 -22.97 -39.30 40.24
CA GLY A 212 -23.58 -40.40 39.49
C GLY A 212 -22.87 -41.74 39.67
N THR A 213 -23.42 -42.77 39.04
CA THR A 213 -22.92 -44.15 39.10
C THR A 213 -21.71 -44.40 38.21
N LYS A 214 -21.48 -43.52 37.22
CA LYS A 214 -20.33 -43.53 36.30
C LYS A 214 -19.73 -42.12 36.19
N PRO A 215 -18.98 -41.67 37.22
CA PRO A 215 -18.33 -40.36 37.20
C PRO A 215 -17.20 -40.32 36.16
N GLY A 216 -16.78 -39.11 35.80
CA GLY A 216 -15.65 -38.88 34.90
C GLY A 216 -14.28 -39.07 35.58
N LEU A 217 -13.24 -38.59 34.91
CA LEU A 217 -11.89 -38.50 35.49
C LEU A 217 -11.89 -37.62 36.75
N PRO A 218 -11.05 -37.94 37.74
CA PRO A 218 -10.99 -37.17 38.97
C PRO A 218 -10.39 -35.77 38.72
N GLY A 219 -11.09 -34.73 39.18
CA GLY A 219 -10.59 -33.34 39.21
C GLY A 219 -10.17 -32.88 40.61
N ASP A 220 -9.61 -31.67 40.72
CA ASP A 220 -9.30 -31.04 42.01
C ASP A 220 -10.56 -30.77 42.84
N MET A 221 -11.69 -30.53 42.15
CA MET A 221 -13.00 -30.29 42.73
C MET A 221 -14.09 -30.94 41.87
N CYS A 222 -15.20 -31.31 42.52
CA CYS A 222 -16.42 -31.72 41.85
C CYS A 222 -17.01 -30.59 40.99
N LEU A 223 -17.41 -30.91 39.78
CA LEU A 223 -18.12 -29.98 38.91
C LEU A 223 -19.57 -29.78 39.36
N ASN A 224 -19.88 -28.58 39.83
CA ASN A 224 -21.24 -28.14 40.10
C ASN A 224 -21.32 -26.61 40.04
N SER A 225 -22.54 -26.07 40.04
CA SER A 225 -22.75 -24.63 39.88
C SER A 225 -22.03 -23.80 40.95
N THR A 226 -22.15 -24.20 42.22
CA THR A 226 -21.51 -23.52 43.36
C THR A 226 -20.01 -23.46 43.20
N ASN A 227 -19.36 -24.57 42.84
CA ASN A 227 -17.91 -24.61 42.68
C ASN A 227 -17.45 -23.76 41.50
N LEU A 228 -18.13 -23.87 40.35
CA LEU A 228 -17.75 -23.12 39.14
C LEU A 228 -17.86 -21.60 39.33
N ILE A 229 -18.99 -21.10 39.83
CA ILE A 229 -19.16 -19.65 40.03
C ILE A 229 -18.22 -19.11 41.12
N ASN A 230 -17.99 -19.88 42.19
CA ASN A 230 -17.02 -19.48 43.22
C ASN A 230 -15.60 -19.38 42.67
N GLU A 231 -15.22 -20.32 41.80
CA GLU A 231 -13.89 -20.34 41.21
C GLU A 231 -13.68 -19.16 40.26
N LEU A 232 -14.65 -18.88 39.40
CA LEU A 232 -14.63 -17.76 38.45
C LEU A 232 -14.62 -16.37 39.13
N THR A 233 -15.20 -16.26 40.32
CA THR A 233 -15.34 -14.97 41.04
C THR A 233 -14.19 -14.69 41.99
N LYS A 234 -13.59 -15.73 42.58
CA LYS A 234 -12.53 -15.58 43.58
C LYS A 234 -11.14 -15.54 42.97
N ASN A 235 -10.95 -16.18 41.81
CA ASN A 235 -9.65 -16.35 41.20
C ASN A 235 -9.56 -15.66 39.83
N ASP A 236 -8.32 -15.42 39.39
CA ASP A 236 -8.01 -14.79 38.11
C ASP A 236 -7.35 -15.81 37.19
N TYR A 237 -7.90 -15.91 35.98
CA TYR A 237 -7.57 -16.93 35.01
C TYR A 237 -7.18 -16.31 33.67
N GLY A 238 -6.04 -16.73 33.13
CA GLY A 238 -5.64 -16.40 31.77
C GLY A 238 -6.40 -17.19 30.72
N ILE A 239 -6.74 -18.44 31.02
CA ILE A 239 -7.56 -19.31 30.17
C ILE A 239 -8.60 -20.01 31.05
N VAL A 240 -9.85 -19.98 30.62
CA VAL A 240 -10.92 -20.82 31.17
C VAL A 240 -11.43 -21.67 30.03
N ASN A 241 -11.25 -22.97 30.13
CA ASN A 241 -11.95 -23.91 29.28
C ASN A 241 -13.15 -24.42 30.07
N TRP A 242 -14.32 -24.40 29.44
CA TRP A 242 -15.39 -25.25 29.91
C TRP A 242 -16.02 -26.06 28.79
N LEU A 243 -16.36 -27.29 29.12
CA LEU A 243 -16.99 -28.24 28.23
C LEU A 243 -18.24 -28.76 28.92
N ALA A 244 -19.39 -28.47 28.31
CA ALA A 244 -20.70 -28.68 28.90
C ALA A 244 -21.78 -28.73 27.82
N HIS A 245 -22.98 -29.17 28.19
CA HIS A 245 -24.16 -28.95 27.36
C HIS A 245 -24.58 -27.48 27.50
N GLY A 246 -25.03 -26.87 26.39
CA GLY A 246 -25.29 -25.44 26.34
C GLY A 246 -26.61 -25.07 25.71
N GLU A 247 -27.15 -23.97 26.19
CA GLU A 247 -28.22 -23.18 25.58
C GLU A 247 -27.73 -21.73 25.46
N THR A 248 -28.52 -20.86 24.83
CA THR A 248 -28.13 -19.46 24.61
C THR A 248 -27.66 -18.75 25.88
N ASN A 249 -28.37 -18.92 27.00
CA ASN A 249 -28.10 -18.20 28.24
C ASN A 249 -27.54 -19.06 29.39
N ARG A 250 -27.29 -20.35 29.19
CA ARG A 250 -26.83 -21.25 30.27
C ARG A 250 -26.04 -22.46 29.77
N ILE A 251 -25.27 -23.05 30.67
CA ILE A 251 -24.67 -24.37 30.51
C ILE A 251 -25.11 -25.30 31.64
N VAL A 252 -25.19 -26.59 31.33
CA VAL A 252 -25.59 -27.65 32.25
C VAL A 252 -24.56 -28.80 32.20
N ARG A 253 -24.39 -29.48 33.33
CA ARG A 253 -23.61 -30.73 33.41
C ARG A 253 -24.54 -31.91 33.19
N LYS A 254 -23.98 -33.10 33.06
CA LYS A 254 -24.73 -34.34 32.87
C LYS A 254 -24.09 -35.46 33.68
N TYR A 255 -24.90 -36.20 34.42
CA TYR A 255 -24.47 -37.42 35.10
C TYR A 255 -25.58 -38.48 35.11
N TRP A 256 -25.17 -39.74 35.17
CA TRP A 256 -26.08 -40.89 35.28
C TRP A 256 -26.41 -41.14 36.74
N LEU A 257 -27.68 -40.96 37.12
CA LEU A 257 -28.14 -41.08 38.50
C LEU A 257 -28.05 -42.52 39.01
N ASN A 258 -28.60 -43.46 38.24
CA ASN A 258 -28.67 -44.89 38.50
C ASN A 258 -29.33 -45.61 37.32
N ASP A 259 -29.08 -46.91 37.21
CA ASP A 259 -29.77 -47.84 36.30
C ASP A 259 -31.07 -48.31 36.98
N GLN A 260 -32.20 -47.66 36.68
CA GLN A 260 -33.49 -47.88 37.32
C GLN A 260 -34.23 -49.08 36.72
N ASP A 261 -34.10 -49.29 35.41
CA ASP A 261 -34.79 -50.37 34.71
C ASP A 261 -33.92 -51.64 34.53
N GLY A 262 -32.63 -51.57 34.86
CA GLY A 262 -31.69 -52.68 34.84
C GLY A 262 -31.18 -53.02 33.44
N ASN A 263 -31.36 -52.13 32.46
CA ASN A 263 -30.97 -52.35 31.07
C ASN A 263 -29.46 -52.09 30.83
N GLY A 264 -28.76 -51.49 31.81
CA GLY A 264 -27.33 -51.17 31.71
C GLY A 264 -26.99 -49.98 30.79
N HIS A 265 -27.99 -49.20 30.42
CA HIS A 265 -27.92 -47.99 29.60
C HIS A 265 -28.34 -46.79 30.42
N ALA A 266 -27.81 -45.60 30.09
CA ALA A 266 -28.29 -44.37 30.71
C ALA A 266 -29.46 -43.83 29.88
N ASP A 267 -30.67 -43.85 30.44
CA ASP A 267 -31.86 -43.32 29.75
C ASP A 267 -32.10 -41.83 30.07
N SER A 268 -32.16 -41.01 29.03
CA SER A 268 -32.24 -39.54 29.11
C SER A 268 -33.48 -39.03 29.83
N ASN A 269 -34.58 -39.80 29.80
CA ASN A 269 -35.87 -39.40 30.36
C ASN A 269 -36.05 -39.76 31.85
N THR A 270 -35.27 -40.71 32.38
CA THR A 270 -35.51 -41.31 33.70
C THR A 270 -34.26 -41.38 34.58
N GLU A 271 -33.08 -41.49 33.97
CA GLU A 271 -31.85 -41.85 34.67
C GLU A 271 -30.75 -40.80 34.55
N ILE A 272 -30.79 -39.96 33.52
CA ILE A 272 -29.84 -38.87 33.34
C ILE A 272 -30.35 -37.61 34.05
N ARG A 273 -29.44 -36.90 34.72
CA ARG A 273 -29.70 -35.59 35.31
C ARG A 273 -28.83 -34.54 34.66
N MET A 274 -29.45 -33.43 34.28
CA MET A 274 -28.77 -32.30 33.65
C MET A 274 -28.91 -30.99 34.45
N PRO A 275 -28.35 -30.89 35.67
CA PRO A 275 -28.52 -29.69 36.48
C PRO A 275 -27.72 -28.50 35.93
N LEU A 276 -28.20 -27.30 36.25
CA LEU A 276 -27.53 -26.05 35.95
C LEU A 276 -26.09 -26.02 36.46
N LEU A 277 -25.17 -25.54 35.61
CA LEU A 277 -23.81 -25.17 36.01
C LEU A 277 -23.67 -23.66 36.13
N LEU A 278 -24.00 -22.93 35.07
CA LEU A 278 -23.81 -21.49 35.00
C LEU A 278 -24.85 -20.90 34.05
N ASP A 279 -25.51 -19.81 34.46
CA ASP A 279 -26.35 -19.02 33.58
C ASP A 279 -25.96 -17.52 33.60
N ASP A 280 -26.58 -16.76 32.71
CA ASP A 280 -26.38 -15.32 32.61
C ASP A 280 -26.88 -14.55 33.84
N GLY A 281 -27.87 -15.06 34.57
CA GLY A 281 -28.35 -14.50 35.84
C GLY A 281 -27.31 -14.58 36.96
N GLN A 282 -26.61 -15.70 37.09
CA GLN A 282 -25.49 -15.86 38.02
C GLN A 282 -24.34 -14.92 37.65
N LEU A 283 -24.01 -14.80 36.36
CA LEU A 283 -22.99 -13.87 35.89
C LEU A 283 -23.39 -12.41 36.11
N TYR A 284 -24.64 -12.03 35.88
CA TYR A 284 -25.09 -10.65 36.08
C TYR A 284 -24.84 -10.15 37.52
N ASN A 285 -24.95 -11.05 38.50
CA ASN A 285 -24.78 -10.74 39.91
C ASN A 285 -23.32 -10.86 40.41
N ASN A 286 -22.38 -11.28 39.55
CA ASN A 286 -21.02 -11.63 39.96
C ASN A 286 -19.97 -11.09 38.99
N ILE A 287 -18.88 -10.54 39.53
CA ILE A 287 -17.74 -10.11 38.71
C ILE A 287 -16.76 -11.27 38.57
N ILE A 288 -16.42 -11.62 37.32
CA ILE A 288 -15.43 -12.66 37.00
C ILE A 288 -14.13 -12.06 36.49
N LYS A 289 -13.01 -12.77 36.67
CA LYS A 289 -11.69 -12.35 36.17
C LYS A 289 -11.12 -13.43 35.27
N SER A 290 -11.65 -13.48 34.05
CA SER A 290 -11.26 -14.46 33.05
C SER A 290 -10.81 -13.74 31.80
N ARG A 291 -9.55 -13.89 31.43
CA ARG A 291 -8.99 -13.19 30.27
C ARG A 291 -9.54 -13.74 28.95
N LEU A 292 -9.56 -15.06 28.80
CA LEU A 292 -10.20 -15.78 27.70
C LEU A 292 -11.04 -16.92 28.26
N ILE A 293 -12.29 -17.00 27.83
CA ILE A 293 -13.17 -18.16 28.05
C ILE A 293 -13.36 -18.86 26.71
N ILE A 294 -13.09 -20.17 26.66
CA ILE A 294 -13.36 -21.05 25.53
C ILE A 294 -14.50 -21.98 25.93
N SER A 295 -15.66 -21.76 25.33
CA SER A 295 -16.89 -22.49 25.60
C SER A 295 -17.09 -23.58 24.56
N THR A 296 -16.90 -24.83 24.98
CA THR A 296 -17.22 -26.02 24.19
C THR A 296 -18.64 -26.44 24.55
N ALA A 297 -19.62 -25.67 24.10
CA ALA A 297 -21.04 -25.87 24.40
C ALA A 297 -21.92 -25.20 23.32
N CYS A 298 -23.10 -25.78 23.07
CA CYS A 298 -24.05 -25.27 22.07
C CYS A 298 -24.54 -23.85 22.42
N SER A 299 -24.70 -23.01 21.40
CA SER A 299 -25.39 -21.72 21.41
C SER A 299 -24.94 -20.66 22.43
N THR A 300 -23.90 -20.89 23.24
CA THR A 300 -23.46 -19.95 24.28
C THR A 300 -23.00 -18.58 23.77
N ALA A 301 -22.73 -18.44 22.47
CA ALA A 301 -22.41 -17.18 21.80
C ALA A 301 -23.53 -16.67 20.88
N ASP A 302 -24.74 -17.25 20.94
CA ASP A 302 -25.88 -16.81 20.15
C ASP A 302 -26.41 -15.44 20.62
N ILE A 303 -26.13 -14.42 19.82
CA ILE A 303 -26.48 -13.01 20.06
C ILE A 303 -27.49 -12.48 19.04
N ALA A 304 -28.11 -13.37 18.26
CA ALA A 304 -29.00 -12.99 17.19
C ALA A 304 -30.17 -12.12 17.68
N GLY A 305 -30.46 -11.04 16.97
CA GLY A 305 -31.51 -10.10 17.34
C GLY A 305 -31.26 -9.34 18.65
N GLY A 306 -30.01 -9.30 19.14
CA GLY A 306 -29.66 -8.67 20.41
C GLY A 306 -29.87 -9.57 21.64
N ALA A 307 -29.94 -10.89 21.45
CA ALA A 307 -30.13 -11.84 22.54
C ALA A 307 -29.01 -11.77 23.61
N SER A 308 -29.40 -11.90 24.89
CA SER A 308 -28.46 -12.05 26.01
C SER A 308 -27.89 -13.47 26.03
N SER A 309 -26.80 -13.68 25.29
CA SER A 309 -26.06 -14.94 25.34
C SER A 309 -25.21 -15.05 26.61
N LEU A 310 -24.87 -16.27 27.03
CA LEU A 310 -23.94 -16.54 28.14
C LEU A 310 -22.57 -15.89 27.89
N GLY A 311 -22.11 -15.88 26.64
CA GLY A 311 -20.90 -15.17 26.21
C GLY A 311 -21.02 -13.66 26.35
N SER A 312 -22.13 -13.06 25.91
CA SER A 312 -22.38 -11.62 26.10
C SER A 312 -22.46 -11.26 27.60
N ALA A 313 -23.06 -12.12 28.42
CA ALA A 313 -23.14 -11.97 29.87
C ALA A 313 -21.75 -12.08 30.52
N SER A 314 -20.93 -13.04 30.08
CA SER A 314 -19.54 -13.18 30.52
C SER A 314 -18.74 -11.92 30.22
N LEU A 315 -18.90 -11.35 29.02
CA LEU A 315 -18.28 -10.07 28.65
C LEU A 315 -18.81 -8.91 29.51
N ARG A 316 -20.08 -8.86 29.91
CA ARG A 316 -20.57 -7.83 30.84
C ARG A 316 -19.97 -8.01 32.23
N SER A 317 -19.84 -9.25 32.68
CA SER A 317 -19.43 -9.62 34.04
C SER A 317 -17.93 -9.64 34.28
N GLY A 318 -17.09 -9.53 33.26
CA GLY A 318 -15.64 -9.37 33.45
C GLY A 318 -14.73 -10.20 32.53
N ALA A 319 -15.28 -11.01 31.63
CA ALA A 319 -14.47 -11.79 30.69
C ALA A 319 -13.78 -10.90 29.64
N GLY A 320 -12.48 -11.05 29.41
CA GLY A 320 -11.74 -10.28 28.40
C GLY A 320 -12.13 -10.66 26.98
N ALA A 321 -12.32 -11.94 26.73
CA ALA A 321 -12.79 -12.50 25.47
C ALA A 321 -13.56 -13.80 25.73
N PHE A 322 -14.47 -14.13 24.83
CA PHE A 322 -15.27 -15.35 24.87
C PHE A 322 -15.35 -15.95 23.48
N ILE A 323 -14.90 -17.19 23.32
CA ILE A 323 -15.09 -17.97 22.10
C ILE A 323 -16.14 -19.04 22.38
N GLY A 324 -17.17 -19.11 21.54
CA GLY A 324 -18.23 -20.11 21.65
C GLY A 324 -19.07 -20.19 20.39
N ALA A 325 -20.04 -21.10 20.40
CA ALA A 325 -20.90 -21.37 19.26
C ALA A 325 -22.17 -20.51 19.28
N THR A 326 -22.60 -20.03 18.11
CA THR A 326 -23.89 -19.35 17.90
C THR A 326 -25.07 -20.29 17.66
N ALA A 327 -24.82 -21.60 17.56
CA ALA A 327 -25.82 -22.62 17.29
C ALA A 327 -25.44 -23.96 17.93
N ILE A 328 -26.20 -25.02 17.60
CA ILE A 328 -25.84 -26.40 17.92
C ILE A 328 -24.42 -26.67 17.40
N ASN A 329 -23.59 -27.25 18.25
CA ASN A 329 -22.19 -27.50 17.95
C ASN A 329 -21.87 -28.97 18.27
N TYR A 330 -21.43 -29.73 17.28
CA TYR A 330 -21.36 -31.18 17.30
C TYR A 330 -20.03 -31.68 17.85
N PHE A 331 -20.10 -32.55 18.84
CA PHE A 331 -18.94 -33.25 19.40
C PHE A 331 -18.72 -34.60 18.70
N THR A 332 -17.55 -35.21 18.88
CA THR A 332 -17.30 -36.59 18.45
C THR A 332 -17.47 -37.54 19.65
N PRO A 333 -18.38 -38.54 19.60
CA PRO A 333 -18.48 -39.56 20.62
C PRO A 333 -17.19 -40.35 20.81
N GLY A 334 -16.74 -40.50 22.05
CA GLY A 334 -15.52 -41.21 22.42
C GLY A 334 -14.23 -40.48 22.01
N TRP A 335 -14.30 -39.15 21.82
CA TRP A 335 -13.15 -38.32 21.47
C TRP A 335 -11.98 -38.56 22.42
N SER A 336 -10.79 -38.77 21.87
CA SER A 336 -9.55 -39.04 22.63
C SER A 336 -8.35 -38.21 22.17
N LYS A 337 -8.41 -37.67 20.95
CA LYS A 337 -7.31 -36.92 20.33
C LYS A 337 -7.82 -35.94 19.27
N PRO A 338 -7.04 -34.90 18.93
CA PRO A 338 -7.44 -33.90 17.94
C PRO A 338 -7.80 -34.47 16.56
N SER A 339 -7.23 -35.60 16.14
CA SER A 339 -7.59 -36.22 14.86
C SER A 339 -9.00 -36.84 14.83
N ASP A 340 -9.71 -36.87 15.96
CA ASP A 340 -11.06 -37.44 16.06
C ASP A 340 -12.15 -36.41 15.68
N GLY A 341 -11.79 -35.13 15.51
CA GLY A 341 -12.69 -34.09 15.02
C GLY A 341 -13.66 -33.54 16.06
N GLY A 342 -14.81 -33.05 15.61
CA GLY A 342 -15.82 -32.42 16.48
C GLY A 342 -15.38 -31.10 17.11
N ASN A 343 -16.25 -30.57 17.96
CA ASN A 343 -16.05 -29.29 18.66
C ASN A 343 -14.86 -29.30 19.62
N GLN A 344 -14.58 -30.47 20.21
CA GLN A 344 -13.45 -30.70 21.12
C GLN A 344 -12.13 -30.39 20.42
N THR A 345 -11.97 -30.81 19.17
CA THR A 345 -10.75 -30.54 18.38
C THR A 345 -10.57 -29.05 18.10
N ILE A 346 -11.66 -28.32 17.81
CA ILE A 346 -11.60 -26.87 17.59
C ILE A 346 -11.15 -26.17 18.88
N SER A 347 -11.76 -26.49 20.03
CA SER A 347 -11.40 -25.93 21.34
C SER A 347 -9.98 -26.27 21.77
N TYR A 348 -9.52 -27.50 21.50
CA TYR A 348 -8.12 -27.91 21.69
C TYR A 348 -7.18 -27.01 20.88
N ASN A 349 -7.46 -26.82 19.59
CA ASN A 349 -6.62 -26.02 18.70
C ASN A 349 -6.63 -24.53 19.09
N ILE A 350 -7.78 -23.99 19.53
CA ILE A 350 -7.87 -22.60 20.02
C ILE A 350 -6.97 -22.43 21.23
N THR A 351 -7.09 -23.33 22.21
CA THR A 351 -6.27 -23.30 23.43
C THR A 351 -4.78 -23.35 23.08
N LYS A 352 -4.40 -24.25 22.16
CA LYS A 352 -3.03 -24.38 21.66
C LYS A 352 -2.51 -23.07 21.06
N ASN A 353 -3.18 -22.56 20.04
CA ASN A 353 -2.73 -21.40 19.28
C ASN A 353 -2.61 -20.16 20.20
N TYR A 354 -3.58 -19.96 21.11
CA TYR A 354 -3.55 -18.85 22.05
C TYR A 354 -2.43 -18.99 23.09
N ALA A 355 -2.23 -20.19 23.64
CA ALA A 355 -1.14 -20.45 24.58
C ALA A 355 0.24 -20.25 23.93
N GLU A 356 0.39 -20.60 22.66
CA GLU A 356 1.58 -20.39 21.83
C GLU A 356 1.84 -18.92 21.45
N GLY A 357 0.91 -18.01 21.79
CA GLY A 357 1.11 -16.57 21.71
C GLY A 357 0.38 -15.87 20.56
N ASP A 358 -0.47 -16.58 19.82
CA ASP A 358 -1.37 -15.92 18.86
C ASP A 358 -2.35 -14.97 19.58
N ALA A 359 -2.76 -13.92 18.87
CA ALA A 359 -3.90 -13.12 19.31
C ALA A 359 -5.17 -13.97 19.24
N VAL A 360 -6.11 -13.77 20.16
CA VAL A 360 -7.33 -14.58 20.32
C VAL A 360 -8.10 -14.75 19.01
N GLY A 361 -8.21 -13.70 18.19
CA GLY A 361 -8.90 -13.80 16.90
C GLY A 361 -8.14 -14.65 15.86
N PHE A 362 -6.80 -14.64 15.89
CA PHE A 362 -5.99 -15.53 15.05
C PHE A 362 -5.97 -16.96 15.58
N ALA A 363 -5.99 -17.14 16.91
CA ALA A 363 -6.12 -18.46 17.52
C ALA A 363 -7.40 -19.14 17.03
N LEU A 364 -8.53 -18.42 17.03
CA LEU A 364 -9.78 -18.91 16.43
C LEU A 364 -9.65 -19.18 14.93
N ALA A 365 -9.22 -18.18 14.14
CA ALA A 365 -9.15 -18.30 12.68
C ALA A 365 -8.29 -19.50 12.22
N LYS A 366 -7.10 -19.66 12.81
CA LYS A 366 -6.20 -20.77 12.49
C LYS A 366 -6.80 -22.12 12.87
N SER A 367 -7.48 -22.21 14.02
CA SER A 367 -8.13 -23.45 14.46
C SER A 367 -9.24 -23.89 13.52
N LEU A 368 -10.06 -22.94 13.04
CA LEU A 368 -11.12 -23.23 12.08
C LEU A 368 -10.54 -23.66 10.72
N GLU A 369 -9.48 -22.99 10.27
CA GLU A 369 -8.79 -23.34 9.03
C GLU A 369 -8.15 -24.74 9.11
N SER A 370 -7.43 -25.05 10.20
CA SER A 370 -6.78 -26.34 10.37
C SER A 370 -7.80 -27.47 10.46
N PHE A 371 -8.87 -27.26 11.23
CA PHE A 371 -9.98 -28.22 11.33
C PHE A 371 -10.63 -28.47 9.97
N ALA A 372 -10.95 -27.41 9.23
CA ALA A 372 -11.53 -27.55 7.90
C ALA A 372 -10.62 -28.28 6.90
N LYS A 373 -9.30 -28.04 6.95
CA LYS A 373 -8.34 -28.75 6.10
C LYS A 373 -8.28 -30.25 6.41
N GLU A 374 -8.33 -30.61 7.68
CA GLU A 374 -8.22 -32.01 8.12
C GLU A 374 -9.50 -32.81 7.86
N PHE A 375 -10.68 -32.24 8.17
CA PHE A 375 -11.93 -33.00 8.19
C PHE A 375 -12.79 -32.88 6.92
N ARG A 376 -12.32 -32.20 5.86
CA ARG A 376 -13.03 -32.07 4.58
C ARG A 376 -12.77 -33.22 3.57
N THR A 377 -11.66 -33.95 3.69
CA THR A 377 -11.03 -34.61 2.52
C THR A 377 -11.61 -35.96 2.08
N VAL A 378 -12.60 -36.54 2.75
CA VAL A 378 -13.01 -37.94 2.46
C VAL A 378 -14.22 -38.07 1.54
N ASN A 379 -15.18 -37.13 1.50
CA ASN A 379 -16.36 -37.18 0.59
C ASN A 379 -17.00 -35.80 0.33
N GLY A 380 -16.26 -34.70 0.53
CA GLY A 380 -16.86 -33.37 0.66
C GLY A 380 -17.13 -33.02 2.12
N TRP A 381 -17.89 -31.95 2.35
CA TRP A 381 -18.20 -31.48 3.70
C TRP A 381 -19.08 -32.46 4.46
N GLN A 382 -18.70 -32.80 5.69
CA GLN A 382 -19.69 -33.24 6.67
C GLN A 382 -20.40 -32.00 7.21
N GLU A 383 -21.71 -31.88 6.96
CA GLU A 383 -22.52 -30.70 7.29
C GLU A 383 -22.39 -30.31 8.78
N LYS A 384 -22.35 -31.29 9.68
CA LYS A 384 -22.12 -31.09 11.13
C LYS A 384 -20.79 -30.39 11.44
N TYR A 385 -19.72 -30.74 10.73
CA TYR A 385 -18.41 -30.13 10.90
C TYR A 385 -18.32 -28.74 10.25
N LEU A 386 -18.99 -28.54 9.11
CA LEU A 386 -19.11 -27.21 8.52
C LEU A 386 -19.90 -26.27 9.44
N GLN A 387 -20.98 -26.75 10.07
CA GLN A 387 -21.72 -26.00 11.07
C GLN A 387 -20.87 -25.62 12.28
N ASN A 388 -20.00 -26.51 12.75
CA ASN A 388 -19.05 -26.15 13.81
C ASN A 388 -18.16 -24.97 13.37
N VAL A 389 -17.65 -25.01 12.13
CA VAL A 389 -16.84 -23.92 11.57
C VAL A 389 -17.63 -22.61 11.50
N TYR A 390 -18.87 -22.65 11.01
CA TYR A 390 -19.72 -21.46 10.88
C TYR A 390 -20.20 -20.91 12.23
N SER A 391 -20.40 -21.75 13.24
CA SER A 391 -20.98 -21.31 14.52
C SER A 391 -19.97 -20.74 15.50
N PHE A 392 -18.70 -21.13 15.45
CA PHE A 392 -17.69 -20.61 16.37
C PHE A 392 -17.35 -19.15 16.03
N ILE A 393 -17.64 -18.24 16.97
CA ILE A 393 -17.31 -16.82 16.87
C ILE A 393 -16.48 -16.36 18.08
N LEU A 394 -15.87 -15.19 17.93
CA LEU A 394 -15.22 -14.48 19.02
C LEU A 394 -16.09 -13.28 19.45
N LEU A 395 -16.55 -13.32 20.70
CA LEU A 395 -17.05 -12.14 21.39
C LEU A 395 -15.87 -11.49 22.14
N GLY A 396 -15.48 -10.30 21.69
CA GLY A 396 -14.42 -9.48 22.24
C GLY A 396 -13.45 -8.95 21.20
N ASP A 397 -12.38 -8.31 21.68
CA ASP A 397 -11.33 -7.72 20.86
C ASP A 397 -10.42 -8.82 20.27
N PRO A 398 -10.36 -9.00 18.94
CA PRO A 398 -9.56 -10.03 18.28
C PRO A 398 -8.05 -9.84 18.42
N GLY A 399 -7.60 -8.65 18.84
CA GLY A 399 -6.20 -8.32 19.04
C GLY A 399 -5.63 -8.74 20.40
N MET A 400 -6.46 -9.19 21.35
CA MET A 400 -6.00 -9.59 22.68
C MET A 400 -5.02 -10.77 22.62
N LYS A 401 -3.93 -10.67 23.37
CA LYS A 401 -2.89 -11.71 23.45
C LYS A 401 -2.71 -12.26 24.85
N GLN A 402 -2.16 -13.47 24.88
CA GLN A 402 -1.78 -14.17 26.09
C GLN A 402 -0.62 -13.48 26.81
N GLU A 403 0.42 -13.09 26.07
CA GLU A 403 1.54 -12.30 26.58
C GLU A 403 1.35 -10.81 26.26
N PRO A 404 1.80 -9.89 27.14
CA PRO A 404 1.66 -8.45 26.89
C PRO A 404 2.50 -8.05 25.69
N VAL A 405 1.92 -7.25 24.80
CA VAL A 405 2.72 -6.53 23.80
C VAL A 405 3.30 -5.31 24.49
N ILE A 406 4.58 -5.37 24.84
CA ILE A 406 5.30 -4.24 25.44
C ILE A 406 5.64 -3.26 24.30
N PRO A 407 5.17 -2.00 24.34
CA PRO A 407 5.53 -1.00 23.34
C PRO A 407 7.05 -0.83 23.25
N LYS A 408 7.59 -0.91 22.04
CA LYS A 408 9.02 -0.63 21.82
C LYS A 408 9.26 0.87 22.03
N GLN A 409 10.27 1.21 22.83
CA GLN A 409 10.72 2.59 23.02
C GLN A 409 11.41 3.09 21.76
N ASP A 410 11.12 4.33 21.38
CA ASP A 410 11.78 4.98 20.25
C ASP A 410 13.23 5.34 20.62
N ILE A 411 14.15 5.00 19.72
CA ILE A 411 15.56 5.39 19.82
C ILE A 411 15.92 6.32 18.67
N GLN A 412 16.75 7.32 18.97
CA GLN A 412 17.31 8.19 17.95
C GLN A 412 18.35 7.41 17.14
N MET A 413 18.28 7.52 15.82
CA MET A 413 19.24 6.95 14.88
C MET A 413 19.60 8.02 13.85
N ALA A 414 20.88 8.14 13.52
CA ALA A 414 21.34 9.09 12.52
C ALA A 414 22.64 8.66 11.84
N PHE A 415 22.81 9.09 10.60
CA PHE A 415 24.03 8.86 9.84
C PHE A 415 25.02 10.02 10.00
N PHE A 416 26.30 9.69 10.15
CA PHE A 416 27.39 10.66 10.24
C PHE A 416 28.55 10.28 9.31
N PRO A 417 28.70 10.97 8.17
CA PRO A 417 27.83 12.03 7.63
C PRO A 417 26.48 11.48 7.08
N ALA A 418 25.44 12.33 7.06
CA ALA A 418 24.11 12.00 6.54
C ALA A 418 24.03 11.95 5.00
N SER A 419 25.07 12.43 4.31
CA SER A 419 25.24 12.32 2.87
C SER A 419 26.65 11.85 2.55
N ILE A 420 26.78 10.88 1.65
CA ILE A 420 28.06 10.37 1.13
C ILE A 420 28.09 10.37 -0.38
N THR A 421 29.28 10.51 -0.96
CA THR A 421 29.49 10.36 -2.41
C THR A 421 30.22 9.06 -2.68
N VAL A 422 29.74 8.27 -3.64
CA VAL A 422 30.33 6.97 -4.01
C VAL A 422 30.53 6.92 -5.52
N VAL A 423 31.74 6.61 -5.96
CA VAL A 423 32.00 6.34 -7.39
C VAL A 423 31.51 4.93 -7.68
N SER A 424 30.80 4.76 -8.79
CA SER A 424 30.29 3.46 -9.17
C SER A 424 31.43 2.46 -9.42
N GLY A 425 31.24 1.23 -8.94
CA GLY A 425 32.27 0.21 -8.84
C GLY A 425 33.13 0.30 -7.56
N GLN A 426 32.90 1.31 -6.71
CA GLN A 426 33.65 1.50 -5.45
C GLN A 426 32.76 1.37 -4.21
N LYS A 427 33.41 1.44 -3.05
CA LYS A 427 32.78 1.46 -1.73
C LYS A 427 33.03 2.80 -1.06
N ALA A 428 32.08 3.21 -0.23
CA ALA A 428 32.26 4.30 0.72
C ALA A 428 31.77 3.87 2.10
N GLU A 429 32.20 4.60 3.11
CA GLU A 429 31.87 4.31 4.50
C GLU A 429 31.18 5.49 5.14
N THR A 430 30.22 5.18 5.99
CA THR A 430 29.60 6.11 6.94
C THR A 430 29.38 5.39 8.26
N LYS A 431 28.86 6.11 9.24
CA LYS A 431 28.60 5.61 10.58
C LYS A 431 27.13 5.81 10.91
N LEU A 432 26.48 4.76 11.41
CA LEU A 432 25.15 4.84 11.99
C LEU A 432 25.31 4.94 13.51
N VAL A 433 24.86 6.05 14.08
CA VAL A 433 24.93 6.31 15.53
C VAL A 433 23.55 6.21 16.16
N PHE A 434 23.55 5.89 17.45
CA PHE A 434 22.35 5.66 18.24
C PHE A 434 22.31 6.59 19.46
N GLY A 435 21.11 6.99 19.90
CA GLY A 435 20.91 7.74 21.14
C GLY A 435 21.17 6.92 22.41
N GLU A 436 21.36 7.58 23.55
CA GLU A 436 21.63 6.90 24.83
C GLU A 436 20.43 6.07 25.32
N VAL A 437 20.56 4.74 25.32
CA VAL A 437 19.61 3.79 25.92
C VAL A 437 20.32 2.53 26.45
N PRO A 438 19.70 1.76 27.37
CA PRO A 438 20.28 0.52 27.91
C PRO A 438 20.67 -0.53 26.86
N ALA A 439 21.94 -0.94 26.90
CA ALA A 439 22.64 -1.79 25.92
C ALA A 439 22.38 -3.30 26.06
N ILE A 440 21.12 -3.73 26.04
CA ILE A 440 20.77 -5.12 26.40
C ILE A 440 20.20 -5.91 25.21
N TYR A 441 19.61 -5.24 24.23
CA TYR A 441 18.90 -5.89 23.11
C TYR A 441 19.47 -5.45 21.76
N PRO A 442 20.21 -6.33 21.03
CA PRO A 442 20.71 -6.04 19.70
C PRO A 442 19.61 -5.61 18.74
N LEU A 443 19.90 -4.63 17.89
CA LEU A 443 18.98 -4.12 16.88
C LEU A 443 19.21 -4.86 15.57
N LYS A 444 18.18 -5.53 15.08
CA LYS A 444 18.18 -6.07 13.73
C LYS A 444 18.00 -4.93 12.74
N LEU A 445 19.01 -4.69 11.91
CA LEU A 445 18.98 -3.63 10.91
C LEU A 445 18.39 -4.13 9.58
N SER A 446 17.59 -3.27 8.95
CA SER A 446 17.05 -3.48 7.60
C SER A 446 17.05 -2.16 6.83
N TYR A 447 17.08 -2.21 5.50
CA TYR A 447 17.14 -1.02 4.66
C TYR A 447 16.31 -1.17 3.39
N THR A 448 15.93 -0.04 2.79
CA THR A 448 15.27 -0.03 1.48
C THR A 448 16.22 -0.57 0.41
N THR A 449 15.86 -1.69 -0.25
CA THR A 449 16.66 -2.28 -1.32
C THR A 449 16.63 -1.41 -2.57
N ILE A 450 17.81 -1.12 -3.13
CA ILE A 450 17.95 -0.34 -4.37
C ILE A 450 18.87 -1.12 -5.28
N TYR A 451 18.40 -1.41 -6.51
CA TYR A 451 19.15 -2.20 -7.48
C TYR A 451 20.54 -1.59 -7.69
N GLY A 452 21.59 -2.41 -7.55
CA GLY A 452 22.98 -1.98 -7.67
C GLY A 452 23.58 -1.28 -6.44
N ILE A 453 22.88 -1.19 -5.30
CA ILE A 453 23.46 -0.70 -4.04
C ILE A 453 23.34 -1.77 -2.96
N THR A 454 24.49 -2.17 -2.41
CA THR A 454 24.57 -3.08 -1.27
C THR A 454 25.05 -2.34 -0.03
N ILE A 455 24.35 -2.52 1.09
CA ILE A 455 24.76 -1.97 2.39
C ILE A 455 25.09 -3.11 3.34
N THR A 456 26.24 -2.99 3.99
CA THR A 456 26.69 -3.91 5.05
C THR A 456 26.92 -3.15 6.34
N PHE A 457 26.47 -3.72 7.45
CA PHE A 457 26.64 -3.17 8.79
C PHE A 457 27.65 -3.99 9.58
N ASP A 458 28.52 -3.32 10.33
CA ASP A 458 29.50 -3.93 11.23
C ASP A 458 29.47 -3.22 12.60
N PRO A 459 28.97 -3.89 13.68
CA PRO A 459 28.37 -5.23 13.66
C PRO A 459 27.03 -5.27 12.91
N PRO A 460 26.57 -6.45 12.43
CA PRO A 460 25.31 -6.58 11.70
C PRO A 460 24.07 -6.26 12.56
N ASP A 461 24.14 -6.62 13.85
CA ASP A 461 23.11 -6.37 14.84
C ASP A 461 23.72 -5.55 16.02
N PRO A 462 23.90 -4.23 15.88
CA PRO A 462 24.52 -3.40 16.93
C PRO A 462 23.64 -3.31 18.18
N LEU A 463 24.27 -3.15 19.33
CA LEU A 463 23.57 -2.73 20.54
C LEU A 463 23.11 -1.27 20.40
N PRO A 464 22.02 -0.85 21.05
CA PRO A 464 21.51 0.52 20.97
C PRO A 464 22.44 1.63 21.43
N ASN A 465 23.58 1.33 22.05
CA ASN A 465 24.63 2.29 22.44
C ASN A 465 25.96 2.05 21.70
N GLN A 466 25.96 1.14 20.72
CA GLN A 466 27.13 0.76 19.96
C GLN A 466 26.93 1.21 18.52
N ASP A 467 27.74 2.15 18.09
CA ASP A 467 27.69 2.61 16.70
C ASP A 467 28.02 1.48 15.72
N ALA A 468 27.36 1.50 14.56
CA ALA A 468 27.65 0.57 13.47
C ALA A 468 28.41 1.27 12.35
N ARG A 469 29.52 0.66 11.91
CA ARG A 469 30.17 1.01 10.66
C ARG A 469 29.29 0.55 9.51
N VAL A 470 29.05 1.43 8.55
CA VAL A 470 28.18 1.15 7.40
C VAL A 470 29.00 1.25 6.13
N ILE A 471 29.09 0.14 5.40
CA ILE A 471 29.80 0.05 4.13
C ILE A 471 28.75 0.06 3.02
N VAL A 472 28.83 1.08 2.18
CA VAL A 472 27.96 1.25 1.01
C VAL A 472 28.77 0.87 -0.24
N GLN A 473 28.32 -0.16 -0.94
CA GLN A 473 28.90 -0.61 -2.21
C GLN A 473 27.93 -0.31 -3.34
N VAL A 474 28.45 0.30 -4.39
CA VAL A 474 27.67 0.72 -5.57
C VAL A 474 28.16 -0.09 -6.78
N GLU A 475 27.29 -0.95 -7.32
CA GLU A 475 27.50 -1.70 -8.56
C GLU A 475 27.49 -0.73 -9.76
N LYS A 476 27.82 -1.23 -10.96
CA LYS A 476 28.11 -0.36 -12.12
C LYS A 476 26.87 0.48 -12.52
N PHE A 477 26.93 1.80 -12.35
CA PHE A 477 25.96 2.80 -12.78
C PHE A 477 26.64 3.69 -13.82
N VAL A 478 25.95 3.90 -14.94
CA VAL A 478 26.46 4.65 -16.09
C VAL A 478 26.07 6.14 -16.01
N VAL A 479 25.13 6.50 -15.12
CA VAL A 479 24.62 7.87 -14.96
C VAL A 479 24.76 8.33 -13.51
N PRO A 480 25.24 9.56 -13.24
CA PRO A 480 25.22 10.13 -11.91
C PRO A 480 23.79 10.23 -11.38
N GLN A 481 23.56 9.85 -10.14
CA GLN A 481 22.24 9.91 -9.52
C GLN A 481 22.33 10.11 -8.01
N LYS A 482 21.29 10.69 -7.43
CA LYS A 482 21.10 10.78 -5.97
C LYS A 482 20.12 9.71 -5.52
N VAL A 483 20.47 9.04 -4.43
CA VAL A 483 19.69 7.92 -3.89
C VAL A 483 19.51 8.12 -2.40
N ILE A 484 18.28 7.97 -1.89
CA ILE A 484 18.00 8.00 -0.44
C ILE A 484 17.75 6.57 0.03
N VAL A 485 18.51 6.14 1.04
CA VAL A 485 18.29 4.86 1.71
C VAL A 485 17.78 5.12 3.12
N THR A 486 16.63 4.54 3.45
CA THR A 486 16.12 4.48 4.81
C THR A 486 16.59 3.19 5.49
N VAL A 487 17.22 3.31 6.66
CA VAL A 487 17.60 2.19 7.53
C VAL A 487 16.71 2.17 8.76
N LYS A 488 16.18 1.00 9.09
CA LYS A 488 15.35 0.73 10.27
C LYS A 488 16.08 -0.23 11.20
N GLY A 489 16.08 0.08 12.49
CA GLY A 489 16.59 -0.81 13.54
C GLY A 489 15.49 -1.22 14.49
N GLU A 490 15.36 -2.52 14.75
CA GLU A 490 14.37 -3.04 15.69
C GLU A 490 14.94 -4.14 16.59
N SER A 491 14.58 -4.08 17.88
CA SER A 491 14.84 -5.14 18.86
C SER A 491 13.54 -5.53 19.59
N GLN A 492 13.64 -6.32 20.66
CA GLN A 492 12.50 -6.66 21.51
C GLN A 492 11.93 -5.43 22.25
N GLN A 493 12.77 -4.44 22.59
CA GLN A 493 12.37 -3.28 23.39
C GLN A 493 12.52 -1.94 22.68
N TYR A 494 13.25 -1.87 21.56
CA TYR A 494 13.59 -0.60 20.91
C TYR A 494 13.26 -0.61 19.42
N LYS A 495 12.92 0.56 18.87
CA LYS A 495 12.78 0.79 17.42
C LYS A 495 13.32 2.17 17.03
N GLY A 496 13.87 2.30 15.84
CA GLY A 496 14.33 3.58 15.30
C GLY A 496 14.52 3.54 13.78
N GLN A 497 14.69 4.72 13.17
CA GLN A 497 14.95 4.86 11.74
C GLN A 497 15.88 6.03 11.43
N ALA A 498 16.66 5.92 10.36
CA ALA A 498 17.56 6.97 9.85
C ALA A 498 17.60 6.95 8.31
N GLU A 499 17.90 8.09 7.70
CA GLU A 499 18.06 8.22 6.24
C GLU A 499 19.49 8.61 5.87
N LEU A 500 20.00 7.99 4.80
CA LEU A 500 21.31 8.26 4.20
C LEU A 500 21.12 8.71 2.76
N GLU A 501 21.64 9.89 2.41
CA GLU A 501 21.76 10.32 1.01
C GLU A 501 23.06 9.76 0.40
N ILE A 502 22.96 9.06 -0.73
CA ILE A 502 24.07 8.51 -1.49
C ILE A 502 24.11 9.21 -2.85
N VAL A 503 25.18 9.98 -3.10
CA VAL A 503 25.46 10.61 -4.38
C VAL A 503 26.35 9.68 -5.21
N VAL A 504 25.77 8.99 -6.19
CA VAL A 504 26.51 8.09 -7.08
C VAL A 504 27.15 8.89 -8.22
N LYS A 505 28.47 8.74 -8.39
CA LYS A 505 29.22 9.26 -9.55
C LYS A 505 29.55 8.11 -10.51
N ALA A 506 29.36 8.30 -11.81
CA ALA A 506 29.88 7.35 -12.79
C ALA A 506 31.43 7.35 -12.75
N PRO A 507 32.11 6.20 -12.93
CA PRO A 507 33.55 6.20 -13.15
C PRO A 507 33.84 6.96 -14.46
N PRO A 508 34.95 7.72 -14.53
CA PRO A 508 35.33 8.38 -15.76
C PRO A 508 35.57 7.31 -16.84
N PRO A 509 34.87 7.36 -17.99
CA PRO A 509 35.01 6.35 -19.02
C PRO A 509 36.38 6.49 -19.71
N THR A 510 37.03 5.37 -20.04
CA THR A 510 38.35 5.36 -20.71
C THR A 510 38.26 5.64 -22.21
N VAL A 511 37.08 5.45 -22.80
CA VAL A 511 36.72 5.80 -24.19
C VAL A 511 35.30 6.37 -24.18
N THR A 512 34.98 7.24 -25.14
CA THR A 512 33.63 7.84 -25.21
C THR A 512 32.64 6.74 -25.57
N GLU A 513 31.72 6.46 -24.66
CA GLU A 513 30.76 5.35 -24.75
C GLU A 513 29.41 5.88 -25.25
N LEU A 514 28.78 5.11 -26.14
CA LEU A 514 27.43 5.36 -26.64
C LEU A 514 26.53 4.22 -26.22
N VAL A 515 25.36 4.53 -25.66
CA VAL A 515 24.38 3.52 -25.25
C VAL A 515 23.01 3.88 -25.80
N LEU A 516 22.34 2.90 -26.43
CA LEU A 516 20.92 3.00 -26.78
C LEU A 516 20.10 2.44 -25.63
N LEU A 517 19.20 3.25 -25.08
CA LEU A 517 18.33 2.88 -23.98
C LEU A 517 16.86 2.90 -24.41
N PRO A 518 16.08 1.86 -24.10
CA PRO A 518 16.52 0.61 -23.47
C PRO A 518 17.34 -0.25 -24.45
N GLU A 519 18.25 -1.09 -23.93
CA GLU A 519 19.01 -2.05 -24.76
C GLU A 519 18.13 -3.18 -25.32
N TYR A 520 17.02 -3.49 -24.61
CA TYR A 520 16.06 -4.51 -24.98
C TYR A 520 14.63 -4.03 -24.72
N THR A 521 13.75 -4.10 -25.73
CA THR A 521 12.36 -3.65 -25.62
C THR A 521 11.35 -4.54 -26.35
N TYR A 522 10.11 -4.51 -25.89
CA TYR A 522 8.95 -5.20 -26.47
C TYR A 522 7.85 -4.18 -26.74
N ALA A 523 7.23 -4.25 -27.91
CA ALA A 523 6.15 -3.33 -28.27
C ALA A 523 5.07 -4.06 -29.06
N LYS A 524 3.81 -3.67 -28.84
CA LYS A 524 2.70 -4.12 -29.69
C LYS A 524 2.78 -3.47 -31.08
N GLN A 525 2.25 -4.15 -32.09
CA GLN A 525 2.06 -3.55 -33.40
C GLN A 525 1.18 -2.29 -33.28
N GLY A 526 1.61 -1.18 -33.90
CA GLY A 526 0.98 0.14 -33.79
C GLY A 526 1.39 0.98 -32.58
N GLN A 527 2.10 0.40 -31.59
CA GLN A 527 2.56 1.11 -30.39
C GLN A 527 3.78 2.00 -30.71
N GLU A 528 3.79 3.23 -30.18
CA GLU A 528 4.97 4.08 -30.15
C GLU A 528 5.97 3.61 -29.09
N LEU A 529 7.27 3.68 -29.41
CA LEU A 529 8.37 3.44 -28.48
C LEU A 529 9.48 4.48 -28.68
N TRP A 530 10.17 4.81 -27.59
CA TRP A 530 11.27 5.77 -27.58
C TRP A 530 12.60 5.10 -27.23
N ILE A 531 13.64 5.43 -27.99
CA ILE A 531 15.02 5.00 -27.76
C ILE A 531 15.89 6.23 -27.53
N ASP A 532 16.56 6.31 -26.39
CA ASP A 532 17.48 7.39 -26.04
C ASP A 532 18.93 6.98 -26.37
N LEU A 533 19.68 7.88 -27.00
CA LEU A 533 21.12 7.78 -27.18
C LEU A 533 21.83 8.55 -26.06
N LEU A 534 22.33 7.80 -25.08
CA LEU A 534 23.19 8.31 -24.02
C LEU A 534 24.62 8.41 -24.54
N VAL A 535 25.25 9.56 -24.30
CA VAL A 535 26.68 9.79 -24.57
C VAL A 535 27.39 9.93 -23.23
N SER A 536 28.46 9.15 -23.04
CA SER A 536 29.33 9.20 -21.87
C SER A 536 30.75 9.57 -22.33
N PRO A 537 31.12 10.86 -22.31
CA PRO A 537 32.41 11.33 -22.83
C PRO A 537 33.60 10.86 -22.00
N SER A 538 34.62 10.30 -22.66
CA SER A 538 35.97 10.13 -22.06
C SER A 538 36.83 11.38 -22.22
N LEU A 539 36.51 12.19 -23.24
CA LEU A 539 37.12 13.47 -23.56
C LEU A 539 36.01 14.45 -23.91
N PRO A 540 36.21 15.77 -23.74
CA PRO A 540 35.22 16.77 -24.10
C PRO A 540 34.74 16.62 -25.55
N VAL A 541 33.42 16.54 -25.76
CA VAL A 541 32.77 16.40 -27.08
C VAL A 541 32.25 17.75 -27.55
N ASP A 542 32.68 18.17 -28.74
CA ASP A 542 32.25 19.40 -29.41
C ASP A 542 31.18 19.13 -30.48
N SER A 543 31.31 18.01 -31.19
CA SER A 543 30.30 17.53 -32.14
C SER A 543 30.18 16.01 -32.13
N LEU A 544 28.98 15.49 -32.36
CA LEU A 544 28.71 14.08 -32.64
C LEU A 544 28.08 13.99 -34.04
N SER A 545 28.56 13.07 -34.87
CA SER A 545 27.91 12.68 -36.12
C SER A 545 27.78 11.17 -36.15
N ALA A 546 26.55 10.68 -36.31
CA ALA A 546 26.25 9.26 -36.25
C ALA A 546 25.19 8.83 -37.27
N GLN A 547 25.21 7.52 -37.56
CA GLN A 547 24.28 6.82 -38.42
C GLN A 547 23.62 5.70 -37.61
N LEU A 548 22.29 5.71 -37.62
CA LEU A 548 21.45 4.67 -37.04
C LEU A 548 20.72 3.93 -38.17
N GLU A 549 20.70 2.61 -38.09
CA GLU A 549 19.98 1.73 -39.02
C GLU A 549 18.91 0.91 -38.28
N TYR A 550 17.78 0.68 -38.96
CA TYR A 550 16.64 -0.08 -38.46
C TYR A 550 15.93 -0.81 -39.62
N ASP A 551 15.22 -1.88 -39.30
CA ASP A 551 14.38 -2.62 -40.26
C ASP A 551 13.10 -1.82 -40.56
N ASN A 552 13.02 -1.20 -41.74
CA ASN A 552 11.89 -0.35 -42.15
C ASN A 552 10.63 -1.12 -42.58
N GLU A 553 10.70 -2.45 -42.71
CA GLU A 553 9.51 -3.30 -42.86
C GLU A 553 8.82 -3.52 -41.51
N LYS A 554 9.61 -3.61 -40.43
CA LYS A 554 9.11 -3.86 -39.07
C LYS A 554 8.89 -2.59 -38.25
N LEU A 555 9.66 -1.54 -38.47
CA LEU A 555 9.60 -0.30 -37.70
C LEU A 555 9.38 0.89 -38.62
N GLN A 556 8.64 1.88 -38.12
CA GLN A 556 8.49 3.18 -38.73
C GLN A 556 9.13 4.24 -37.85
N PHE A 557 10.12 4.96 -38.36
CA PHE A 557 10.59 6.16 -37.70
C PHE A 557 9.51 7.26 -37.75
N GLN A 558 9.25 7.89 -36.60
CA GLN A 558 8.23 8.93 -36.46
C GLN A 558 8.88 10.32 -36.34
N LYS A 559 9.79 10.47 -35.37
CA LYS A 559 10.43 11.75 -35.03
C LYS A 559 11.68 11.54 -34.18
N MET A 560 12.52 12.58 -34.12
CA MET A 560 13.70 12.63 -33.27
C MET A 560 13.67 13.92 -32.44
N ARG A 561 14.21 13.86 -31.23
CA ARG A 561 14.46 15.01 -30.35
C ARG A 561 15.93 15.10 -30.00
N VAL A 562 16.35 16.32 -29.72
CA VAL A 562 17.67 16.63 -29.18
C VAL A 562 17.57 16.58 -27.66
N GLY A 563 18.42 15.79 -27.02
CA GLY A 563 18.45 15.67 -25.56
C GLY A 563 19.35 16.72 -24.92
N GLN A 564 19.32 16.79 -23.58
CA GLN A 564 20.03 17.80 -22.78
C GLN A 564 21.55 17.88 -23.01
N PHE A 565 22.17 16.76 -23.42
CA PHE A 565 23.58 16.73 -23.78
C PHE A 565 23.86 17.60 -25.00
N ALA A 566 22.88 17.79 -25.87
CA ALA A 566 23.00 18.51 -27.12
C ALA A 566 22.11 19.76 -27.17
N THR A 567 21.74 20.40 -26.04
CA THR A 567 20.93 21.65 -26.08
C THR A 567 21.65 22.89 -25.56
N LEU A 568 22.93 22.81 -25.18
CA LEU A 568 23.64 23.91 -24.51
C LEU A 568 24.06 25.09 -25.42
N ASP A 569 23.93 25.05 -26.76
CA ASP A 569 24.01 26.21 -27.68
C ASP A 569 23.97 25.74 -29.16
N TYR A 570 22.90 26.02 -29.94
CA TYR A 570 22.68 25.35 -31.25
C TYR A 570 22.37 26.22 -32.48
N ARG A 571 22.91 25.77 -33.63
CA ARG A 571 22.26 25.83 -34.95
C ARG A 571 22.20 24.43 -35.58
N CYS A 572 20.98 24.05 -35.99
CA CYS A 572 20.55 23.05 -36.98
C CYS A 572 20.96 21.57 -36.79
N CYS A 573 19.96 20.79 -36.35
CA CYS A 573 19.83 19.37 -36.68
C CYS A 573 19.12 19.27 -38.04
N GLU A 574 19.82 18.85 -39.10
CA GLU A 574 19.15 18.41 -40.33
C GLU A 574 18.93 16.90 -40.24
N ALA A 575 17.68 16.47 -40.11
CA ALA A 575 17.29 15.17 -40.63
C ALA A 575 17.03 15.38 -42.14
N PRO A 576 17.87 14.90 -43.06
CA PRO A 576 17.53 14.97 -44.47
C PRO A 576 16.25 14.15 -44.68
N ASN A 577 15.15 14.84 -45.00
CA ASN A 577 13.83 14.26 -45.33
C ASN A 577 13.91 13.17 -46.44
N SER A 578 15.05 13.03 -47.14
CA SER A 578 15.28 12.13 -48.26
C SER A 578 15.87 10.75 -47.94
N ILE A 579 16.31 10.46 -46.69
CA ILE A 579 17.05 9.21 -46.36
C ILE A 579 16.21 8.18 -45.57
N GLN A 580 15.04 8.56 -45.05
CA GLN A 580 14.17 7.67 -44.24
C GLN A 580 13.65 6.43 -44.99
N SER A 581 13.59 6.46 -46.32
CA SER A 581 12.98 5.41 -47.15
C SER A 581 13.72 4.06 -47.13
N ARG A 582 14.94 3.98 -46.56
CA ARG A 582 15.76 2.74 -46.49
C ARG A 582 16.08 2.26 -45.07
N GLY A 583 15.40 2.75 -44.03
CA GLY A 583 15.69 2.32 -42.66
C GLY A 583 16.99 2.90 -42.10
N ARG A 584 17.38 4.11 -42.53
CA ARG A 584 18.61 4.78 -42.11
C ARG A 584 18.34 6.21 -41.65
N ILE A 585 18.96 6.60 -40.54
CA ILE A 585 18.89 7.94 -39.96
C ILE A 585 20.31 8.45 -39.77
N ILE A 586 20.64 9.56 -40.42
CA ILE A 586 21.89 10.28 -40.19
C ILE A 586 21.56 11.51 -39.36
N PHE A 587 22.28 11.69 -38.26
CA PHE A 587 22.05 12.79 -37.34
C PHE A 587 23.39 13.30 -36.80
N SER A 588 23.44 14.61 -36.57
CA SER A 588 24.61 15.24 -36.02
C SER A 588 24.24 16.43 -35.17
N PHE A 589 25.13 16.76 -34.26
CA PHE A 589 25.08 17.96 -33.46
C PHE A 589 26.47 18.60 -33.49
N ALA A 590 26.55 19.93 -33.48
CA ALA A 590 27.81 20.65 -33.33
C ALA A 590 27.59 21.94 -32.53
N ARG A 591 28.50 22.24 -31.61
CA ARG A 591 28.50 23.50 -30.86
C ARG A 591 29.20 24.60 -31.65
N ASN A 592 28.85 25.85 -31.37
CA ASN A 592 29.45 27.02 -32.00
C ASN A 592 30.26 27.82 -30.99
N PHE A 593 31.57 27.98 -31.25
CA PHE A 593 32.45 28.95 -30.57
C PHE A 593 32.68 28.76 -29.06
N GLU A 594 32.62 27.54 -28.54
CA GLU A 594 33.03 27.27 -27.15
C GLU A 594 34.47 26.77 -27.04
N LYS A 595 35.17 27.29 -26.02
CA LYS A 595 36.55 26.90 -25.69
C LYS A 595 36.62 25.52 -25.01
N TYR A 596 35.48 24.98 -24.57
CA TYR A 596 35.38 23.76 -23.78
C TYR A 596 34.27 22.84 -24.34
N GLY A 597 34.59 21.55 -24.52
CA GLY A 597 33.63 20.55 -24.98
C GLY A 597 32.79 19.99 -23.83
N ILE A 598 31.77 19.19 -24.16
CA ILE A 598 30.87 18.59 -23.18
C ILE A 598 31.54 17.35 -22.58
N SER A 599 31.76 17.38 -21.27
CA SER A 599 32.46 16.32 -20.54
C SER A 599 31.55 15.48 -19.64
N SER A 600 30.31 15.92 -19.40
CA SER A 600 29.36 15.23 -18.53
C SER A 600 28.47 14.29 -19.35
N PRO A 601 28.21 13.05 -18.90
CA PRO A 601 27.28 12.17 -19.59
C PRO A 601 25.87 12.75 -19.71
N GLY A 602 25.17 12.42 -20.78
CA GLY A 602 23.77 12.83 -20.97
C GLY A 602 23.15 12.33 -22.25
N ILE A 603 21.83 12.45 -22.35
CA ILE A 603 21.07 12.06 -23.55
C ILE A 603 21.34 13.08 -24.66
N ALA A 604 21.91 12.63 -25.77
CA ALA A 604 22.16 13.46 -26.95
C ALA A 604 20.96 13.50 -27.90
N PHE A 605 20.31 12.36 -28.12
CA PHE A 605 19.16 12.25 -28.99
C PHE A 605 18.15 11.25 -28.45
N SER A 606 16.87 11.49 -28.74
CA SER A 606 15.78 10.55 -28.47
C SER A 606 15.03 10.27 -29.77
N PHE A 607 14.85 8.99 -30.12
CA PHE A 607 14.25 8.54 -31.37
C PHE A 607 12.90 7.86 -31.10
N CYS A 608 11.85 8.27 -31.81
CA CYS A 608 10.53 7.67 -31.71
C CYS A 608 10.26 6.76 -32.91
N PHE A 609 9.89 5.50 -32.63
CA PHE A 609 9.51 4.51 -33.62
C PHE A 609 8.10 3.97 -33.36
N GLN A 610 7.48 3.42 -34.39
CA GLN A 610 6.21 2.69 -34.28
C GLN A 610 6.37 1.29 -34.91
N GLY A 611 5.90 0.26 -34.22
CA GLY A 611 5.92 -1.11 -34.75
C GLY A 611 4.93 -1.31 -35.90
N ARG A 612 5.42 -1.72 -37.08
CA ARG A 612 4.61 -1.99 -38.28
C ARG A 612 4.23 -3.46 -38.46
N LYS A 613 5.18 -4.36 -38.23
CA LYS A 613 5.03 -5.81 -38.49
C LYS A 613 5.67 -6.60 -37.36
N GLN A 614 5.03 -7.71 -36.99
CA GLN A 614 5.49 -8.57 -35.90
C GLN A 614 6.85 -9.24 -36.22
N GLY A 615 7.61 -9.50 -35.15
CA GLY A 615 8.90 -10.18 -35.18
C GLY A 615 10.02 -9.38 -34.52
N ALA A 616 11.14 -10.06 -34.27
CA ALA A 616 12.35 -9.44 -33.75
C ALA A 616 12.99 -8.49 -34.77
N SER A 617 13.55 -7.39 -34.29
CA SER A 617 14.23 -6.35 -35.05
C SER A 617 15.35 -5.73 -34.20
N ASN A 618 16.25 -4.97 -34.84
CA ASN A 618 17.31 -4.24 -34.18
C ASN A 618 17.31 -2.78 -34.64
N ILE A 619 17.67 -1.89 -33.72
CA ILE A 619 18.02 -0.51 -34.00
C ILE A 619 19.49 -0.36 -33.62
N SER A 620 20.35 -0.13 -34.59
CA SER A 620 21.81 -0.18 -34.39
C SER A 620 22.45 1.13 -34.80
N LEU A 621 23.37 1.65 -33.98
CA LEU A 621 24.34 2.60 -34.52
C LEU A 621 25.33 1.83 -35.39
N THR A 622 25.54 2.30 -36.62
CA THR A 622 26.42 1.68 -37.61
C THR A 622 27.64 2.53 -37.93
N LEU A 623 27.57 3.82 -37.60
CA LEU A 623 28.70 4.74 -37.64
C LEU A 623 28.53 5.78 -36.55
N ALA A 624 29.59 6.11 -35.81
CA ALA A 624 29.59 7.28 -34.94
C ALA A 624 30.98 7.90 -34.87
N THR A 625 31.02 9.23 -34.97
CA THR A 625 32.23 10.03 -34.84
C THR A 625 31.99 11.14 -33.84
N VAL A 626 32.93 11.34 -32.94
CA VAL A 626 32.96 12.49 -32.04
C VAL A 626 34.13 13.39 -32.39
N LYS A 627 33.92 14.69 -32.39
CA LYS A 627 34.97 15.69 -32.54
C LYS A 627 35.19 16.36 -31.20
N SER A 628 36.45 16.54 -30.81
CA SER A 628 36.82 17.30 -29.62
C SER A 628 37.12 18.77 -29.95
N PRO A 629 37.15 19.68 -28.96
CA PRO A 629 37.40 21.11 -29.18
C PRO A 629 38.74 21.43 -29.87
N ASP A 630 39.72 20.54 -29.78
CA ASP A 630 41.02 20.64 -30.46
C ASP A 630 40.96 20.25 -31.95
N SER A 631 39.76 20.00 -32.47
CA SER A 631 39.46 19.51 -33.82
C SER A 631 39.91 18.09 -34.14
N SER A 632 40.36 17.31 -33.16
CA SER A 632 40.55 15.87 -33.34
C SER A 632 39.20 15.17 -33.55
N VAL A 633 39.18 14.19 -34.46
CA VAL A 633 37.99 13.40 -34.79
C VAL A 633 38.26 11.94 -34.44
N HIS A 634 37.38 11.35 -33.63
CA HIS A 634 37.47 9.97 -33.17
C HIS A 634 36.32 9.15 -33.75
N LEU A 635 36.65 8.10 -34.49
CA LEU A 635 35.69 7.08 -34.91
C LEU A 635 35.47 6.09 -33.75
N LEU A 636 34.21 5.85 -33.40
CA LEU A 636 33.85 4.92 -32.33
C LEU A 636 33.65 3.52 -32.90
N SER A 637 34.27 2.53 -32.27
CA SER A 637 34.30 1.13 -32.75
C SER A 637 33.27 0.23 -32.08
N ASP A 638 32.88 0.51 -30.85
CA ASP A 638 31.86 -0.24 -30.11
C ASP A 638 30.54 0.54 -30.16
N LEU A 639 29.67 0.15 -31.09
CA LEU A 639 28.43 0.87 -31.37
C LEU A 639 27.24 0.10 -30.80
N PRO A 640 26.35 0.79 -30.05
CA PRO A 640 25.26 0.13 -29.35
C PRO A 640 24.19 -0.38 -30.30
N VAL A 641 23.53 -1.46 -29.88
CA VAL A 641 22.33 -2.02 -30.51
C VAL A 641 21.21 -2.10 -29.47
N CYS A 642 20.04 -1.58 -29.84
CA CYS A 642 18.79 -1.86 -29.16
C CYS A 642 18.10 -3.02 -29.86
N ARG A 643 17.81 -4.10 -29.12
CA ARG A 643 17.09 -5.27 -29.62
C ARG A 643 15.60 -5.12 -29.31
N ILE A 644 14.76 -5.30 -30.32
CA ILE A 644 13.33 -5.04 -30.25
C ILE A 644 12.56 -6.29 -30.64
N ASN A 645 11.49 -6.61 -29.93
CA ASN A 645 10.52 -7.60 -30.39
C ASN A 645 9.13 -6.97 -30.53
N ILE A 646 8.53 -7.12 -31.71
CA ILE A 646 7.17 -6.66 -31.98
C ILE A 646 6.23 -7.86 -31.93
N ASP A 647 5.38 -7.95 -30.91
CA ASP A 647 4.52 -9.12 -30.66
C ASP A 647 3.10 -8.70 -30.24
N GLN A 648 2.14 -9.64 -30.32
CA GLN A 648 0.75 -9.39 -29.90
C GLN A 648 0.60 -9.29 -28.37
N ASN A 649 1.53 -9.93 -27.64
CA ASN A 649 1.56 -10.01 -26.19
C ASN A 649 2.49 -8.96 -25.55
N GLY A 650 3.04 -8.04 -26.33
CA GLY A 650 4.00 -7.05 -25.86
C GLY A 650 3.43 -6.11 -24.83
N PHE A 651 4.32 -5.33 -24.21
CA PHE A 651 3.91 -4.29 -23.28
C PHE A 651 2.93 -3.33 -23.98
N SER A 652 1.82 -3.06 -23.31
CA SER A 652 0.93 -1.95 -23.65
C SER A 652 1.16 -0.88 -22.62
N LEU A 653 1.47 0.34 -23.05
CA LEU A 653 1.53 1.51 -22.20
C LEU A 653 0.79 2.66 -22.88
N GLN A 654 -0.13 3.26 -22.14
CA GLN A 654 -0.88 4.44 -22.54
C GLN A 654 -0.69 5.50 -21.48
N ALA A 655 -0.60 6.75 -21.91
CA ALA A 655 -0.65 7.93 -21.05
C ALA A 655 -1.77 8.83 -21.58
N SER A 656 -2.55 9.40 -20.67
CA SER A 656 -3.67 10.31 -20.94
C SER A 656 -3.22 11.65 -21.50
N ILE A 657 -1.93 11.94 -21.40
CA ILE A 657 -1.30 13.15 -21.91
C ILE A 657 -0.78 12.92 -23.32
N ALA A 658 -1.19 13.83 -24.21
CA ALA A 658 -0.69 13.90 -25.58
C ALA A 658 0.70 14.55 -25.61
N ASP A 659 1.51 14.16 -26.58
CA ASP A 659 2.84 14.72 -26.73
C ASP A 659 2.78 16.20 -27.18
N GLY A 660 3.44 17.10 -26.45
CA GLY A 660 3.40 18.55 -26.68
C GLY A 660 2.20 19.26 -26.05
N GLN A 661 1.44 18.59 -25.17
CA GLN A 661 0.26 19.17 -24.52
C GLN A 661 0.63 20.33 -23.59
N ASN A 662 -0.11 21.44 -23.70
CA ASN A 662 0.02 22.60 -22.81
C ASN A 662 -0.81 22.38 -21.53
N ILE A 663 -0.22 22.61 -20.36
CA ILE A 663 -0.86 22.48 -19.04
C ILE A 663 -0.64 23.74 -18.23
N LYS A 664 -1.67 24.17 -17.49
CA LYS A 664 -1.60 25.31 -16.56
C LYS A 664 -1.25 24.81 -15.16
N GLY A 665 -0.27 25.46 -14.53
CA GLY A 665 0.15 25.18 -13.15
C GLY A 665 1.27 24.14 -13.03
N ASP A 666 1.71 23.96 -11.79
CA ASP A 666 2.96 23.28 -11.45
C ASP A 666 2.77 21.76 -11.34
N ILE A 667 1.53 21.29 -11.20
CA ILE A 667 1.19 19.88 -11.01
C ILE A 667 0.27 19.42 -12.15
N VAL A 668 0.61 18.29 -12.75
CA VAL A 668 -0.26 17.62 -13.73
C VAL A 668 -0.55 16.18 -13.30
N THR A 669 -1.82 15.81 -13.27
CA THR A 669 -2.22 14.42 -13.09
C THR A 669 -2.07 13.67 -14.41
N VAL A 670 -1.19 12.68 -14.44
CA VAL A 670 -1.07 11.74 -15.56
C VAL A 670 -1.75 10.43 -15.20
N SER A 671 -2.44 9.84 -16.16
CA SER A 671 -3.15 8.58 -15.98
C SER A 671 -3.01 7.72 -17.23
N GLY A 672 -3.38 6.46 -17.16
CA GLY A 672 -3.35 5.59 -18.32
C GLY A 672 -3.48 4.13 -17.97
N ASN A 673 -3.16 3.27 -18.93
CA ASN A 673 -3.18 1.82 -18.76
C ASN A 673 -1.82 1.23 -19.12
N SER A 674 -1.40 0.24 -18.35
CA SER A 674 -0.21 -0.57 -18.56
C SER A 674 -0.58 -2.06 -18.51
N SER A 675 0.27 -2.93 -19.05
CA SER A 675 0.17 -4.38 -18.83
C SER A 675 0.29 -4.73 -17.34
N ARG A 676 -0.44 -5.77 -16.90
CA ARG A 676 -0.44 -6.25 -15.51
C ARG A 676 0.93 -6.82 -15.11
N GLU A 677 1.25 -6.79 -13.81
CA GLU A 677 2.47 -7.40 -13.21
C GLU A 677 3.83 -6.69 -13.47
N GLN A 678 3.83 -5.42 -13.88
CA GLN A 678 5.06 -4.66 -14.16
C GLN A 678 5.25 -3.45 -13.24
N VAL A 679 6.48 -2.92 -13.15
CA VAL A 679 6.77 -1.67 -12.45
C VAL A 679 6.60 -0.52 -13.43
N LEU A 680 5.66 0.38 -13.17
CA LEU A 680 5.54 1.64 -13.89
C LEU A 680 6.36 2.70 -13.16
N VAL A 681 7.34 3.25 -13.86
CA VAL A 681 8.09 4.44 -13.46
C VAL A 681 7.64 5.59 -14.34
N VAL A 682 7.28 6.69 -13.70
CA VAL A 682 7.08 7.98 -14.36
C VAL A 682 8.17 8.88 -13.84
N GLU A 683 8.98 9.46 -14.72
CA GLU A 683 10.07 10.34 -14.29
C GLU A 683 10.13 11.58 -15.18
N ASN A 684 10.53 12.69 -14.57
CA ASN A 684 10.94 13.89 -15.28
C ASN A 684 12.41 14.18 -14.95
N GLN A 685 12.90 15.36 -15.32
CA GLN A 685 14.32 15.74 -15.12
C GLN A 685 14.74 15.83 -13.65
N ASN A 686 13.79 15.95 -12.72
CA ASN A 686 14.03 16.26 -11.30
C ASN A 686 13.53 15.17 -10.35
N GLU A 687 12.43 14.51 -10.69
CA GLU A 687 11.66 13.64 -9.80
C GLU A 687 11.29 12.33 -10.49
N LYS A 688 11.28 11.25 -9.69
CA LYS A 688 10.85 9.91 -10.08
C LYS A 688 9.64 9.52 -9.25
N TYR A 689 8.59 9.08 -9.93
CA TYR A 689 7.32 8.64 -9.38
C TYR A 689 7.11 7.17 -9.73
N ILE A 690 6.61 6.40 -8.76
CA ILE A 690 6.31 4.97 -8.93
C ILE A 690 4.81 4.76 -8.65
N PRO A 691 3.94 5.07 -9.63
CA PRO A 691 2.50 4.85 -9.49
C PRO A 691 2.15 3.38 -9.24
N ARG A 692 1.15 3.16 -8.39
CA ARG A 692 0.58 1.82 -8.19
C ARG A 692 -0.40 1.51 -9.32
N LEU A 693 -0.16 0.40 -10.03
CA LEU A 693 -1.11 -0.14 -11.00
C LEU A 693 -2.31 -0.79 -10.29
N THR A 694 -3.52 -0.58 -10.82
CA THR A 694 -4.73 -1.32 -10.41
C THR A 694 -4.66 -2.76 -10.90
N SER A 695 -5.53 -3.64 -10.41
CA SER A 695 -5.69 -5.01 -10.92
C SER A 695 -6.06 -5.05 -12.41
N GLU A 696 -6.58 -3.95 -12.95
CA GLU A 696 -6.94 -3.81 -14.36
C GLU A 696 -5.78 -3.24 -15.22
N GLY A 697 -4.68 -2.82 -14.57
CA GLY A 697 -3.52 -2.22 -15.24
C GLY A 697 -3.59 -0.69 -15.36
N SER A 698 -4.61 -0.04 -14.79
CA SER A 698 -4.72 1.42 -14.83
C SER A 698 -3.81 2.08 -13.80
N TYR A 699 -3.32 3.28 -14.08
CA TYR A 699 -2.57 4.12 -13.14
C TYR A 699 -3.02 5.58 -13.18
N SER A 700 -2.72 6.29 -12.10
CA SER A 700 -2.84 7.75 -12.00
C SER A 700 -1.78 8.27 -11.03
N THR A 701 -1.08 9.35 -11.38
CA THR A 701 -0.09 9.99 -10.51
C THR A 701 0.04 11.47 -10.83
N ASP A 702 0.26 12.28 -9.79
CA ASP A 702 0.52 13.71 -9.93
C ASP A 702 2.02 13.95 -10.13
N ILE A 703 2.37 14.62 -11.22
CA ILE A 703 3.73 15.01 -11.57
C ILE A 703 3.91 16.50 -11.29
N ASN A 704 4.96 16.86 -10.57
CA ASN A 704 5.41 18.24 -10.45
C ASN A 704 6.28 18.61 -11.67
N LEU A 705 5.79 19.52 -12.50
CA LEU A 705 6.49 19.99 -13.71
C LEU A 705 7.63 20.97 -13.38
N GLY A 706 7.73 21.46 -12.13
CA GLY A 706 8.65 22.55 -11.79
C GLY A 706 8.34 23.82 -12.57
N THR A 707 9.31 24.71 -12.76
CA THR A 707 9.13 26.07 -13.33
C THR A 707 9.18 26.16 -14.86
N HIS A 708 9.30 25.05 -15.57
CA HIS A 708 9.46 25.03 -17.03
C HIS A 708 8.73 23.84 -17.65
N SER A 709 8.59 23.84 -18.98
CA SER A 709 8.17 22.68 -19.76
C SER A 709 9.03 21.44 -19.40
N SER A 710 8.38 20.30 -19.17
CA SER A 710 9.01 19.07 -18.67
C SER A 710 8.89 17.94 -19.69
N ASP A 711 10.00 17.25 -19.93
CA ASP A 711 9.99 16.01 -20.68
C ASP A 711 9.75 14.84 -19.71
N VAL A 712 8.61 14.17 -19.87
CA VAL A 712 8.15 13.12 -18.97
C VAL A 712 8.33 11.77 -19.65
N LEU A 713 9.10 10.90 -19.01
CA LEU A 713 9.37 9.55 -19.45
C LEU A 713 8.53 8.56 -18.63
N PHE A 714 7.70 7.80 -19.32
CA PHE A 714 6.93 6.68 -18.79
C PHE A 714 7.67 5.40 -19.17
N LYS A 715 8.09 4.64 -18.17
CA LYS A 715 8.78 3.35 -18.34
C LYS A 715 7.96 2.27 -17.68
N VAL A 716 7.77 1.17 -18.40
CA VAL A 716 7.24 -0.06 -17.82
C VAL A 716 8.34 -1.10 -17.85
N GLU A 717 8.62 -1.72 -16.71
CA GLU A 717 9.69 -2.69 -16.51
C GLU A 717 9.14 -4.02 -15.98
N ASP A 718 9.55 -5.13 -16.58
CA ASP A 718 9.31 -6.48 -16.05
C ASP A 718 10.39 -6.81 -14.99
N SER A 719 9.95 -7.18 -13.78
CA SER A 719 10.79 -7.57 -12.65
C SER A 719 11.71 -8.76 -12.93
N SER A 720 11.45 -9.51 -14.01
CA SER A 720 12.03 -10.84 -14.20
C SER A 720 13.16 -10.87 -15.23
N TYR A 721 13.33 -9.86 -16.10
CA TYR A 721 14.27 -9.94 -17.23
C TYR A 721 14.87 -8.62 -17.75
N GLY A 722 14.76 -7.48 -17.04
CA GLY A 722 15.34 -6.21 -17.49
C GLY A 722 14.74 -5.67 -18.80
N ARG A 723 13.54 -6.15 -19.17
CA ARG A 723 12.80 -5.77 -20.38
C ARG A 723 11.97 -4.53 -20.05
N SER A 724 11.98 -3.54 -20.94
CA SER A 724 11.19 -2.33 -20.71
C SER A 724 10.56 -1.75 -21.97
N LEU A 725 9.43 -1.06 -21.82
CA LEU A 725 8.82 -0.21 -22.85
C LEU A 725 8.82 1.24 -22.38
N TRP A 726 9.35 2.13 -23.22
CA TRP A 726 9.51 3.54 -22.91
C TRP A 726 8.61 4.39 -23.81
N ILE A 727 7.78 5.23 -23.19
CA ILE A 727 6.98 6.24 -23.87
C ILE A 727 7.35 7.60 -23.28
N ARG A 728 7.62 8.57 -24.15
CA ARG A 728 7.98 9.93 -23.75
C ARG A 728 6.87 10.91 -24.16
N ARG A 729 6.55 11.85 -23.27
CA ARG A 729 5.60 12.94 -23.50
C ARG A 729 6.23 14.25 -23.05
N MET A 730 6.33 15.18 -23.98
CA MET A 730 6.70 16.55 -23.65
C MET A 730 5.45 17.29 -23.17
N ILE A 731 5.53 17.88 -21.98
CA ILE A 731 4.46 18.64 -21.35
C ILE A 731 4.92 20.08 -21.26
N ASN A 732 4.21 20.96 -21.96
CA ASN A 732 4.50 22.38 -21.94
C ASN A 732 3.77 23.03 -20.76
N ARG A 733 4.51 23.52 -19.77
CA ARG A 733 3.91 24.32 -18.68
C ARG A 733 3.62 25.70 -19.24
N THR A 734 2.37 26.12 -19.31
CA THR A 734 2.02 27.49 -19.65
C THR A 734 1.77 28.31 -18.38
N ASP A 735 2.64 29.28 -18.14
CA ASP A 735 2.42 30.32 -17.13
C ASP A 735 1.77 31.54 -17.76
N LEU A 736 0.80 32.12 -17.07
CA LEU A 736 0.30 33.45 -17.40
C LEU A 736 1.21 34.49 -16.71
N ARG A 737 1.93 35.27 -17.51
CA ARG A 737 2.69 36.43 -17.05
C ARG A 737 1.95 37.71 -17.38
N GLU A 738 1.68 38.50 -16.34
CA GLU A 738 1.15 39.86 -16.46
C GLU A 738 2.26 40.87 -16.11
N LEU A 739 2.62 41.71 -17.08
CA LEU A 739 3.53 42.83 -16.91
C LEU A 739 2.75 44.14 -17.03
N ALA A 740 2.74 44.95 -15.98
CA ALA A 740 2.12 46.26 -15.99
C ALA A 740 3.18 47.36 -15.95
N PHE A 741 3.15 48.28 -16.91
CA PHE A 741 4.10 49.38 -17.06
C PHE A 741 3.40 50.70 -16.77
N HIS A 742 3.78 51.38 -15.69
CA HIS A 742 3.27 52.71 -15.41
C HIS A 742 4.05 53.75 -16.20
N ILE A 743 3.36 54.52 -17.03
CA ILE A 743 3.99 55.49 -17.92
C ILE A 743 4.60 56.64 -17.12
N ASP A 744 5.80 57.07 -17.53
CA ASP A 744 6.61 58.14 -16.91
C ASP A 744 7.07 57.86 -15.47
N ASP A 745 6.80 56.67 -14.93
CA ASP A 745 7.31 56.17 -13.64
C ASP A 745 8.26 55.00 -13.89
N ARG A 746 9.24 54.79 -13.00
CA ARG A 746 10.10 53.61 -13.05
C ARG A 746 9.42 52.37 -12.47
N LYS A 747 8.20 52.46 -11.97
CA LYS A 747 7.50 51.29 -11.44
C LYS A 747 6.88 50.42 -12.52
N ALA A 748 7.11 49.12 -12.41
CA ALA A 748 6.38 48.09 -13.14
C ALA A 748 5.85 47.05 -12.17
N TRP A 749 4.84 46.28 -12.59
CA TRP A 749 4.35 45.13 -11.84
C TRP A 749 4.57 43.88 -12.66
N ASN A 750 5.12 42.86 -12.02
CA ASN A 750 5.32 41.53 -12.57
C ASN A 750 4.48 40.56 -11.74
N ASN A 751 3.36 40.09 -12.29
CA ASN A 751 2.38 39.29 -11.57
C ASN A 751 1.95 39.91 -10.23
N GLY A 752 1.75 41.24 -10.22
CA GLY A 752 1.35 42.00 -9.02
C GLY A 752 2.51 42.43 -8.11
N ASN A 753 3.73 41.92 -8.30
CA ASN A 753 4.91 42.36 -7.55
C ASN A 753 5.47 43.64 -8.16
N CYS A 754 5.57 44.70 -7.36
CA CYS A 754 6.13 45.98 -7.80
C CYS A 754 7.66 45.88 -7.93
N GLU A 755 8.18 46.25 -9.09
CA GLU A 755 9.60 46.26 -9.43
C GLU A 755 10.02 47.64 -9.96
N GLU A 756 11.27 48.03 -9.75
CA GLU A 756 11.83 49.26 -10.29
C GLU A 756 12.58 48.99 -11.61
N LEU A 757 12.20 49.73 -12.65
CA LEU A 757 12.76 49.69 -13.99
C LEU A 757 14.03 50.53 -14.08
N GLU A 758 14.96 50.07 -14.91
CA GLU A 758 16.16 50.80 -15.27
C GLU A 758 15.90 52.14 -15.98
N ALA A 759 14.71 52.30 -16.58
CA ALA A 759 14.24 53.56 -17.15
C ALA A 759 12.70 53.57 -17.28
N SER A 760 12.08 54.75 -17.16
CA SER A 760 10.63 54.89 -17.25
C SER A 760 10.13 54.64 -18.69
N PRO A 761 9.08 53.82 -18.89
CA PRO A 761 8.40 53.71 -20.17
C PRO A 761 7.68 55.02 -20.48
N PHE A 762 7.54 55.36 -21.76
CA PHE A 762 7.00 56.65 -22.18
C PHE A 762 6.15 56.51 -23.44
N ILE A 763 5.33 57.53 -23.71
CA ILE A 763 4.53 57.59 -24.92
C ILE A 763 5.14 58.60 -25.90
N VAL A 764 5.38 58.18 -27.14
CA VAL A 764 5.74 59.06 -28.27
C VAL A 764 4.77 58.84 -29.42
N ASN A 765 4.17 59.92 -29.91
CA ASN A 765 3.20 59.91 -31.02
C ASN A 765 2.05 58.89 -30.82
N GLY A 766 1.55 58.78 -29.58
CA GLY A 766 0.49 57.83 -29.23
C GLY A 766 0.92 56.37 -29.15
N LYS A 767 2.23 56.07 -29.19
CA LYS A 767 2.79 54.73 -29.06
C LYS A 767 3.56 54.60 -27.75
N THR A 768 3.26 53.54 -27.00
CA THR A 768 3.96 53.21 -25.75
C THR A 768 5.27 52.50 -26.08
N LEU A 769 6.38 53.08 -25.60
CA LEU A 769 7.71 52.51 -25.67
C LEU A 769 8.15 52.04 -24.28
N VAL A 770 8.61 50.79 -24.19
CA VAL A 770 9.07 50.17 -22.95
C VAL A 770 10.56 49.79 -23.02
N PRO A 771 11.28 49.73 -21.87
CA PRO A 771 12.64 49.22 -21.83
C PRO A 771 12.72 47.79 -22.36
N LEU A 772 13.50 47.58 -23.42
CA LEU A 772 13.58 46.29 -24.11
C LEU A 772 14.08 45.18 -23.20
N ARG A 773 15.13 45.45 -22.41
CA ARG A 773 15.77 44.43 -21.57
C ARG A 773 14.77 43.85 -20.58
N TYR A 774 14.05 44.71 -19.86
CA TYR A 774 13.07 44.28 -18.88
C TYR A 774 11.98 43.41 -19.52
N ILE A 775 11.33 43.87 -20.60
CA ILE A 775 10.26 43.09 -21.23
C ILE A 775 10.80 41.78 -21.84
N ALA A 776 11.98 41.79 -22.46
CA ALA A 776 12.57 40.59 -23.03
C ALA A 776 12.95 39.55 -21.95
N GLU A 777 13.64 39.97 -20.90
CA GLU A 777 14.05 39.10 -19.78
C GLU A 777 12.83 38.50 -19.08
N LYS A 778 11.82 39.33 -18.76
CA LYS A 778 10.60 38.86 -18.07
C LYS A 778 9.75 37.94 -18.94
N LEU A 779 9.87 38.00 -20.26
CA LEU A 779 9.22 37.09 -21.20
C LEU A 779 10.11 35.92 -21.66
N GLY A 780 11.30 35.75 -21.06
CA GLY A 780 12.20 34.62 -21.31
C GLY A 780 13.00 34.70 -22.60
N TYR A 781 13.16 35.89 -23.19
CA TYR A 781 13.98 36.11 -24.36
C TYR A 781 15.40 36.50 -23.97
N GLN A 782 16.37 35.87 -24.62
CA GLN A 782 17.75 36.37 -24.62
C GLN A 782 17.87 37.52 -25.61
N THR A 783 18.63 38.55 -25.22
CA THR A 783 18.84 39.74 -26.05
C THR A 783 20.28 39.77 -26.55
N LYS A 784 20.45 39.95 -27.86
CA LYS A 784 21.75 40.15 -28.49
C LYS A 784 21.77 41.50 -29.20
N TRP A 785 22.76 42.31 -28.86
CA TRP A 785 22.98 43.63 -29.45
C TRP A 785 24.19 43.61 -30.38
N LEU A 786 23.97 43.99 -31.64
CA LEU A 786 24.99 44.11 -32.67
C LEU A 786 25.19 45.60 -32.99
N ALA A 787 26.17 46.19 -32.31
CA ALA A 787 26.39 47.65 -32.31
C ALA A 787 26.72 48.22 -33.70
N SER A 788 27.50 47.50 -34.51
CA SER A 788 27.89 47.90 -35.87
C SER A 788 26.70 48.07 -36.82
N GLU A 789 25.62 47.33 -36.57
CA GLU A 789 24.41 47.34 -37.39
C GLU A 789 23.26 48.10 -36.74
N GLN A 790 23.40 48.53 -35.48
CA GLN A 790 22.29 49.00 -34.64
C GLN A 790 21.15 47.96 -34.54
N ARG A 791 21.53 46.67 -34.55
CA ARG A 791 20.61 45.53 -34.66
C ARG A 791 20.39 44.85 -33.31
N ILE A 792 19.14 44.48 -33.07
CA ILE A 792 18.67 43.77 -31.89
C ILE A 792 18.14 42.42 -32.36
N ASP A 793 18.67 41.34 -31.81
CA ASP A 793 18.09 40.00 -31.95
C ASP A 793 17.53 39.54 -30.59
N LEU A 794 16.27 39.09 -30.58
CA LEU A 794 15.63 38.44 -29.44
C LEU A 794 15.46 36.96 -29.76
N LEU A 795 15.92 36.10 -28.86
CA LEU A 795 15.97 34.66 -29.05
C LEU A 795 15.23 33.93 -27.93
N ARG A 796 14.27 33.07 -28.28
CA ARG A 796 13.62 32.14 -27.34
C ARG A 796 13.24 30.85 -28.06
N GLY A 797 13.97 29.78 -27.80
CA GLY A 797 13.78 28.50 -28.50
C GLY A 797 13.96 28.66 -30.01
N GLN A 798 12.94 28.31 -30.80
CA GLN A 798 12.92 28.50 -32.26
C GLN A 798 12.44 29.90 -32.70
N ASN A 799 11.96 30.73 -31.77
CA ASN A 799 11.47 32.06 -32.08
C ASN A 799 12.61 33.08 -32.13
N ILE A 800 12.72 33.77 -33.26
CA ILE A 800 13.75 34.78 -33.55
C ILE A 800 13.07 36.07 -33.98
N ILE A 801 13.30 37.15 -33.24
CA ILE A 801 12.84 38.50 -33.60
C ILE A 801 14.06 39.38 -33.86
N THR A 802 14.14 39.96 -35.05
CA THR A 802 15.22 40.88 -35.43
C THR A 802 14.66 42.26 -35.74
N MET A 803 15.25 43.31 -35.16
CA MET A 803 14.86 44.70 -35.40
C MET A 803 16.07 45.64 -35.35
N TRP A 804 15.91 46.87 -35.82
CA TRP A 804 16.98 47.88 -35.86
C TRP A 804 16.55 49.18 -35.21
N VAL A 805 17.45 49.78 -34.43
CA VAL A 805 17.24 51.12 -33.85
C VAL A 805 17.06 52.14 -34.97
N GLY A 806 16.04 52.99 -34.86
CA GLY A 806 15.71 54.02 -35.83
C GLY A 806 15.03 53.54 -37.12
N LYS A 807 14.77 52.23 -37.29
CA LYS A 807 14.07 51.68 -38.47
C LYS A 807 12.73 51.07 -38.09
N LYS A 808 11.78 51.09 -39.03
CA LYS A 808 10.47 50.44 -38.88
C LYS A 808 10.44 49.00 -39.40
N ASN A 809 11.48 48.54 -40.07
CA ASN A 809 11.51 47.19 -40.61
C ASN A 809 12.01 46.24 -39.51
N ALA A 810 11.35 45.09 -39.36
CA ALA A 810 11.71 44.01 -38.46
C ALA A 810 11.45 42.65 -39.12
N TYR A 811 11.94 41.57 -38.51
CA TYR A 811 11.64 40.21 -38.90
C TYR A 811 11.19 39.40 -37.69
N VAL A 812 10.14 38.58 -37.86
CA VAL A 812 9.67 37.60 -36.89
C VAL A 812 9.74 36.23 -37.56
N ASN A 813 10.59 35.33 -37.04
CA ASN A 813 10.84 33.99 -37.60
C ASN A 813 11.17 34.02 -39.11
N GLY A 814 11.96 35.03 -39.52
CA GLY A 814 12.37 35.24 -40.91
C GLY A 814 11.32 35.92 -41.79
N GLN A 815 10.09 36.15 -41.31
CA GLN A 815 9.05 36.88 -42.05
C GLN A 815 9.13 38.38 -41.79
N PRO A 816 8.99 39.24 -42.81
CA PRO A 816 9.05 40.69 -42.64
C PRO A 816 7.87 41.22 -41.82
N TYR A 817 8.13 42.16 -40.91
CA TYR A 817 7.16 42.82 -40.06
C TYR A 817 7.41 44.33 -40.01
N GLN A 818 6.36 45.15 -40.06
CA GLN A 818 6.48 46.61 -40.03
C GLN A 818 6.06 47.19 -38.67
N LEU A 819 7.00 47.86 -38.00
CA LEU A 819 6.79 48.50 -36.69
C LEU A 819 5.97 49.79 -36.82
N ASP A 820 5.07 50.01 -35.88
CA ASP A 820 4.26 51.22 -35.80
C ASP A 820 5.03 52.43 -35.22
N ALA A 821 6.10 52.16 -34.46
CA ALA A 821 7.12 53.12 -34.04
C ALA A 821 8.54 52.51 -34.16
N THR A 822 9.56 53.36 -34.32
CA THR A 822 10.95 52.88 -34.40
C THR A 822 11.48 52.57 -33.00
N PRO A 823 12.29 51.52 -32.78
CA PRO A 823 13.07 51.34 -31.57
C PRO A 823 14.01 52.54 -31.36
N GLN A 824 14.19 52.98 -30.12
CA GLN A 824 14.96 54.18 -29.77
C GLN A 824 15.96 53.90 -28.66
N ILE A 825 17.09 54.61 -28.66
CA ILE A 825 18.01 54.64 -27.52
C ILE A 825 17.82 55.97 -26.79
N ARG A 826 17.50 55.90 -25.49
CA ARG A 826 17.36 57.08 -24.62
C ARG A 826 18.10 56.81 -23.31
N ALA A 827 18.96 57.74 -22.89
CA ALA A 827 19.77 57.62 -21.68
C ALA A 827 20.55 56.28 -21.57
N GLY A 828 21.08 55.79 -22.69
CA GLY A 828 21.84 54.54 -22.73
C GLY A 828 20.99 53.27 -22.55
N ARG A 829 19.67 53.35 -22.76
CA ARG A 829 18.74 52.20 -22.75
C ARG A 829 17.94 52.14 -24.04
N THR A 830 17.72 50.92 -24.51
CA THR A 830 16.94 50.65 -25.73
C THR A 830 15.47 50.50 -25.37
N PHE A 831 14.62 51.21 -26.10
CA PHE A 831 13.17 51.19 -25.97
C PHE A 831 12.54 50.66 -27.25
N VAL A 832 11.51 49.85 -27.09
CA VAL A 832 10.79 49.21 -28.21
C VAL A 832 9.28 49.46 -28.10
N PRO A 833 8.56 49.53 -29.23
CA PRO A 833 7.11 49.65 -29.21
C PRO A 833 6.48 48.44 -28.52
N LEU A 834 5.71 48.67 -27.47
CA LEU A 834 5.12 47.60 -26.65
C LEU A 834 4.22 46.67 -27.48
N ARG A 835 3.41 47.26 -28.37
CA ARG A 835 2.48 46.50 -29.22
C ARG A 835 3.21 45.57 -30.17
N PHE A 836 4.32 46.01 -30.76
CA PHE A 836 5.12 45.11 -31.60
C PHE A 836 5.66 43.92 -30.81
N VAL A 837 6.22 44.17 -29.63
CA VAL A 837 6.74 43.08 -28.78
C VAL A 837 5.62 42.13 -28.40
N ALA A 838 4.43 42.65 -28.11
CA ALA A 838 3.27 41.82 -27.83
C ALA A 838 2.81 41.01 -29.04
N ASP A 839 2.65 41.62 -30.22
CA ASP A 839 2.21 40.93 -31.44
C ASP A 839 3.22 39.87 -31.88
N ALA A 840 4.52 40.19 -31.84
CA ALA A 840 5.60 39.28 -32.23
C ALA A 840 5.74 38.07 -31.28
N ILE A 841 5.21 38.18 -30.05
CA ILE A 841 5.28 37.17 -28.99
C ILE A 841 3.87 36.61 -28.65
N ASN A 842 2.84 36.96 -29.45
CA ASN A 842 1.45 36.53 -29.27
C ASN A 842 0.87 36.85 -27.86
N CYS A 843 1.10 38.07 -27.37
CA CYS A 843 0.64 38.57 -26.07
C CYS A 843 -0.54 39.55 -26.25
N ASP A 844 -1.42 39.61 -25.24
CA ASP A 844 -2.49 40.61 -25.17
C ASP A 844 -1.99 41.91 -24.51
N VAL A 845 -2.44 43.07 -25.00
CA VAL A 845 -2.09 44.39 -24.44
C VAL A 845 -3.34 45.17 -24.10
N LYS A 846 -3.51 45.47 -22.82
CA LYS A 846 -4.58 46.32 -22.29
C LYS A 846 -4.02 47.65 -21.82
N TRP A 847 -4.76 48.72 -22.07
CA TRP A 847 -4.47 50.05 -21.54
C TRP A 847 -5.45 50.39 -20.42
N ASP A 848 -4.92 50.79 -19.26
CA ASP A 848 -5.69 51.40 -18.18
C ASP A 848 -5.48 52.92 -18.21
N GLN A 849 -6.56 53.63 -18.58
CA GLN A 849 -6.56 55.08 -18.68
C GLN A 849 -6.47 55.77 -17.32
N ALA A 850 -7.07 55.21 -16.27
CA ALA A 850 -7.15 55.84 -14.95
C ALA A 850 -5.77 55.89 -14.28
N THR A 851 -4.99 54.82 -14.45
CA THR A 851 -3.66 54.68 -13.85
C THR A 851 -2.53 54.96 -14.82
N ARG A 852 -2.82 55.27 -16.10
CA ARG A 852 -1.83 55.38 -17.18
C ARG A 852 -0.90 54.16 -17.23
N THR A 853 -1.49 52.97 -17.20
CA THR A 853 -0.76 51.71 -17.14
C THR A 853 -0.98 50.89 -18.40
N ALA A 854 0.11 50.42 -19.02
CA ALA A 854 0.05 49.45 -20.10
C ALA A 854 0.27 48.04 -19.53
N ILE A 855 -0.72 47.17 -19.66
CA ILE A 855 -0.72 45.80 -19.14
C ILE A 855 -0.51 44.84 -20.29
N VAL A 856 0.52 44.00 -20.21
CA VAL A 856 0.82 42.92 -21.16
C VAL A 856 0.54 41.60 -20.49
N ARG A 857 -0.22 40.72 -21.15
CA ARG A 857 -0.44 39.33 -20.72
C ARG A 857 0.12 38.38 -21.74
N ALA A 858 1.04 37.53 -21.30
CA ALA A 858 1.70 36.54 -22.11
C ALA A 858 1.49 35.15 -21.51
N GLU A 859 1.08 34.18 -22.35
CA GLU A 859 1.29 32.78 -22.01
C GLU A 859 2.75 32.43 -22.29
N THR A 860 3.50 32.07 -21.26
CA THR A 860 4.90 31.67 -21.38
C THR A 860 5.04 30.17 -21.15
N THR A 861 5.45 29.44 -22.19
CA THR A 861 5.89 28.03 -22.15
C THR A 861 7.34 27.82 -21.73
#